data_AF-A0A6C0HZG6-F1
#
_entry.id   AF-A0A6C0HZG6-F1
#
_cell.length_a   1.000
_cell.length_b   1.000
_cell.length_c   1.000
_cell.angle_alpha   90.00
_cell.angle_beta   90.00
_cell.angle_gamma   90.00
#
_symmetry.space_group_name_H-M   'P 1'
#
loop_
_entity.id
_entity.type
_entity.pdbx_description
1 polymer ?
#
loop_
_entity_poly.entity_id
_entity_poly.type
_entity_poly.pdbx_seq_one_letter_code
_entity_poly.pdbx_strand_id
1 'polypeptide(L)'
;MEPLTQYSQSKDTDVDTYELEARFGNQLTKLDYNHVIQWLLLSGFTLEDATGKDLLRIGYKKTTENIRIEITGIKAIQRYCKTQQLVNPVFGKKKQVSRHEISNWWTTVALSLETTMTEVDIAMKPSSYRFMNRVRLTSKDHAFYYDCSIVRTSESLDTLFTKDPTYEIEAEFVDRKNLPAQLEKAITLALRGLQESYYPISFKEMNEVKAEYKKQISTGAFIGPNLVTLQEDNLHGPMTIYNKHAVTEKADGERKLLFICKDKIYYLVGSALHVQWTGSVVEGYNGTLLDGEHVIHSRNKERINAYFAFDIYFHKLKALKDVRAEPFLVTEDADNRYSRLQDAIDKVNAKRTPTFVLDVKKFMVCTHASCKQLLEKSKRPTEEDGFPYHIDGLIFTPMEYGVGMTDTDKTVKDKQITWDLNFKWKPADENTIDFLIQMEDKDHVHADPANPYTYKIVQLFVQFGSFDVDANPQQSIFQGYETDPPRDSKLVLFKPTEPLNEIGAPIDENSHLAYVPSMDGVIYSELREVLEPNMIVECRYDKGWIPMRVRWDKMKNRNPNAFRTAASNWYTIHRPITEHMLTSPYQSDQYYEENREESALRKFHNFVKTQLLTIIKPKDIVLDFAVGRGGDLFKWSRASFVLGVDIDENNIVNKKWGACKRYLEAWKQDRNPYRTRALFVQGNSTLRIKTGDAMRSLKEKAVVRSVFGVDPKRPLAKGVDVHYGKGAKGFHVTSIQFAVHYMFGNTRDLSHFLQNVAECTAMHGYFVGTCYDGMSVFTKLKEKSEGETYVIPDICTIRKKYNHMDADMNDSCLGFKIGVKQKSIGSEHDEFLVFFPYFVRLMEEYGFEEIETKPFQRWYEDWGKKMTAGEQELSFLNRSFIFQKKREVFLATKEYYIAI
;
A
#
# COMPACT_ATOMS: atom_id res chain seq x y z
N MET A 1 -25.54 -42.06 -12.52
CA MET A 1 -26.77 -42.17 -13.37
C MET A 1 -28.00 -42.67 -12.61
N GLU A 2 -27.86 -43.41 -11.51
CA GLU A 2 -28.99 -43.95 -10.73
C GLU A 2 -30.12 -42.94 -10.37
N PRO A 3 -29.86 -41.69 -9.93
CA PRO A 3 -30.93 -40.73 -9.66
C PRO A 3 -31.80 -40.41 -10.87
N LEU A 4 -31.20 -40.34 -12.06
CA LEU A 4 -31.92 -40.04 -13.31
C LEU A 4 -32.85 -41.19 -13.69
N THR A 5 -32.36 -42.43 -13.56
CA THR A 5 -33.13 -43.65 -13.83
C THR A 5 -34.30 -43.81 -12.85
N GLN A 6 -34.07 -43.53 -11.56
CA GLN A 6 -35.14 -43.58 -10.56
C GLN A 6 -36.15 -42.46 -10.74
N TYR A 7 -35.72 -41.25 -11.10
CA TYR A 7 -36.62 -40.13 -11.35
C TYR A 7 -37.54 -40.40 -12.56
N SER A 8 -37.00 -40.95 -13.65
CA SER A 8 -37.81 -41.28 -14.84
C SER A 8 -38.86 -42.38 -14.58
N GLN A 9 -38.65 -43.22 -13.56
CA GLN A 9 -39.56 -44.31 -13.18
C GLN A 9 -40.52 -43.94 -12.05
N SER A 10 -40.21 -42.92 -11.26
CA SER A 10 -41.06 -42.45 -10.17
C SER A 10 -42.36 -41.81 -10.70
N LYS A 11 -43.35 -41.61 -9.82
CA LYS A 11 -44.60 -40.90 -10.13
C LYS A 11 -45.00 -40.06 -8.93
N ASP A 12 -45.37 -38.82 -9.19
CA ASP A 12 -45.89 -37.93 -8.16
C ASP A 12 -47.33 -38.31 -7.80
N THR A 13 -47.72 -37.97 -6.57
CA THR A 13 -49.09 -38.09 -6.06
C THR A 13 -49.51 -36.75 -5.45
N ASP A 14 -50.74 -36.64 -4.95
CA ASP A 14 -51.24 -35.40 -4.34
C ASP A 14 -50.46 -34.97 -3.08
N VAL A 15 -49.74 -35.90 -2.43
CA VAL A 15 -48.98 -35.66 -1.20
C VAL A 15 -47.48 -35.87 -1.36
N ASP A 16 -47.04 -36.76 -2.25
CA ASP A 16 -45.64 -37.09 -2.49
C ASP A 16 -45.18 -36.55 -3.84
N THR A 17 -44.13 -35.72 -3.82
CA THR A 17 -43.49 -35.15 -5.01
C THR A 17 -42.02 -35.59 -5.08
N TYR A 18 -41.60 -36.14 -6.21
CA TYR A 18 -40.20 -36.44 -6.47
C TYR A 18 -39.49 -35.23 -7.07
N GLU A 19 -38.37 -34.82 -6.48
CA GLU A 19 -37.54 -33.71 -6.96
C GLU A 19 -36.17 -34.23 -7.37
N LEU A 20 -35.81 -34.00 -8.63
CA LEU A 20 -34.45 -34.21 -9.12
C LEU A 20 -33.73 -32.85 -9.18
N GLU A 21 -32.66 -32.72 -8.39
CA GLU A 21 -31.84 -31.52 -8.32
C GLU A 21 -30.38 -31.82 -8.68
N ALA A 22 -29.73 -30.91 -9.41
CA ALA A 22 -28.30 -30.88 -9.62
C ALA A 22 -27.71 -29.65 -8.91
N ARG A 23 -26.86 -29.88 -7.91
CA ARG A 23 -26.15 -28.83 -7.18
C ARG A 23 -24.74 -28.66 -7.73
N PHE A 24 -24.34 -27.41 -7.98
CA PHE A 24 -23.06 -27.07 -8.60
C PHE A 24 -22.08 -26.42 -7.63
N GLY A 25 -20.80 -26.76 -7.79
CA GLY A 25 -19.69 -26.17 -7.06
C GLY A 25 -19.52 -26.70 -5.63
N ASN A 26 -18.42 -26.29 -5.01
CA ASN A 26 -18.12 -26.58 -3.61
C ASN A 26 -17.64 -25.29 -2.94
N GLN A 27 -18.29 -24.88 -1.85
CA GLN A 27 -18.01 -23.62 -1.13
C GLN A 27 -17.95 -22.39 -2.05
N LEU A 28 -19.07 -22.11 -2.72
CA LEU A 28 -19.20 -20.96 -3.61
C LEU A 28 -19.01 -19.63 -2.86
N THR A 29 -18.44 -18.65 -3.55
CA THR A 29 -18.35 -17.25 -3.11
C THR A 29 -19.50 -16.41 -3.68
N LYS A 30 -19.65 -15.17 -3.20
CA LYS A 30 -20.61 -14.22 -3.78
C LYS A 30 -20.29 -13.94 -5.26
N LEU A 31 -19.01 -13.92 -5.60
CA LEU A 31 -18.54 -13.68 -6.97
C LEU A 31 -18.97 -14.83 -7.88
N ASP A 32 -18.74 -16.08 -7.46
CA ASP A 32 -19.20 -17.27 -8.20
C ASP A 32 -20.72 -17.25 -8.41
N TYR A 33 -21.46 -16.91 -7.35
CA TYR A 33 -22.91 -16.74 -7.39
C TYR A 33 -23.35 -15.70 -8.44
N ASN A 34 -22.72 -14.52 -8.42
CA ASN A 34 -23.04 -13.43 -9.35
C ASN A 34 -22.68 -13.81 -10.79
N HIS A 35 -21.52 -14.42 -11.01
CA HIS A 35 -21.06 -14.84 -12.33
C HIS A 35 -22.02 -15.86 -12.95
N VAL A 36 -22.46 -16.86 -12.18
CA VAL A 36 -23.42 -17.84 -12.71
C VAL A 36 -24.75 -17.18 -13.08
N ILE A 37 -25.32 -16.34 -12.22
CA ILE A 37 -26.56 -15.62 -12.56
C ILE A 37 -26.38 -14.80 -13.84
N GLN A 38 -25.29 -14.03 -13.95
CA GLN A 38 -25.01 -13.22 -15.13
C GLN A 38 -24.91 -14.09 -16.40
N TRP A 39 -24.20 -15.21 -16.33
CA TRP A 39 -24.06 -16.14 -17.47
C TRP A 39 -25.38 -16.82 -17.85
N LEU A 40 -26.23 -17.14 -16.88
CA LEU A 40 -27.56 -17.70 -17.13
C LEU A 40 -28.46 -16.68 -17.83
N LEU A 41 -28.46 -15.42 -17.37
CA LEU A 41 -29.18 -14.33 -18.02
C LEU A 41 -28.71 -14.13 -19.47
N LEU A 42 -27.39 -14.13 -19.69
CA LEU A 42 -26.79 -14.05 -21.03
C LEU A 42 -27.13 -15.26 -21.91
N SER A 43 -27.51 -16.39 -21.31
CA SER A 43 -27.92 -17.61 -22.02
C SER A 43 -29.44 -17.70 -22.23
N GLY A 44 -30.19 -16.62 -21.99
CA GLY A 44 -31.63 -16.53 -22.25
C GLY A 44 -32.53 -16.91 -21.08
N PHE A 45 -31.99 -17.06 -19.86
CA PHE A 45 -32.82 -17.20 -18.67
C PHE A 45 -33.37 -15.85 -18.20
N THR A 46 -34.50 -15.87 -17.52
CA THR A 46 -35.15 -14.69 -16.93
C THR A 46 -35.35 -14.88 -15.44
N LEU A 47 -35.19 -13.80 -14.67
CA LEU A 47 -35.48 -13.76 -13.24
C LEU A 47 -36.99 -13.72 -13.01
N GLU A 48 -37.50 -14.57 -12.11
CA GLU A 48 -38.90 -14.45 -11.65
C GLU A 48 -39.10 -13.17 -10.80
N ASP A 49 -38.16 -12.91 -9.90
CA ASP A 49 -38.16 -11.75 -8.99
C ASP A 49 -36.71 -11.34 -8.74
N ALA A 50 -36.37 -10.09 -9.05
CA ALA A 50 -35.03 -9.54 -8.88
C ALA A 50 -34.63 -9.36 -7.41
N THR A 51 -35.60 -9.24 -6.51
CA THR A 51 -35.36 -9.11 -5.06
C THR A 51 -35.19 -10.46 -4.36
N GLY A 52 -35.57 -11.54 -5.04
CA GLY A 52 -35.58 -12.88 -4.49
C GLY A 52 -36.67 -13.11 -3.44
N LYS A 53 -36.87 -14.36 -3.08
CA LYS A 53 -37.83 -14.79 -2.05
C LYS A 53 -37.07 -15.12 -0.77
N ASP A 54 -37.41 -14.41 0.31
CA ASP A 54 -36.88 -14.71 1.65
C ASP A 54 -37.63 -15.88 2.28
N LEU A 55 -36.87 -16.86 2.76
CA LEU A 55 -37.36 -18.12 3.29
C LEU A 55 -36.62 -18.43 4.61
N LEU A 56 -37.35 -18.82 5.64
CA LEU A 56 -36.78 -19.42 6.86
C LEU A 56 -37.22 -20.88 6.94
N ARG A 57 -36.25 -21.79 6.90
CA ARG A 57 -36.45 -23.22 7.05
C ARG A 57 -36.01 -23.66 8.44
N ILE A 58 -36.93 -24.26 9.20
CA ILE A 58 -36.71 -24.79 10.54
C ILE A 58 -36.69 -26.31 10.44
N GLY A 59 -35.54 -26.92 10.70
CA GLY A 59 -35.32 -28.35 10.55
C GLY A 59 -35.44 -29.11 11.87
N TYR A 60 -36.14 -30.24 11.84
CA TYR A 60 -36.21 -31.20 12.95
C TYR A 60 -35.71 -32.56 12.45
N LYS A 61 -34.68 -33.09 13.09
CA LYS A 61 -34.13 -34.42 12.77
C LYS A 61 -34.85 -35.51 13.55
N LYS A 62 -35.44 -36.47 12.84
CA LYS A 62 -35.92 -37.74 13.40
C LYS A 62 -35.35 -38.89 12.57
N THR A 63 -34.45 -39.67 13.16
CA THR A 63 -33.76 -40.82 12.51
C THR A 63 -33.16 -40.49 11.13
N THR A 64 -33.84 -40.84 10.03
CA THR A 64 -33.43 -40.67 8.62
C THR A 64 -34.29 -39.67 7.85
N GLU A 65 -35.24 -39.02 8.53
CA GLU A 65 -36.24 -38.15 7.92
C GLU A 65 -36.08 -36.73 8.47
N ASN A 66 -36.03 -35.75 7.57
CA ASN A 66 -35.95 -34.34 7.93
C ASN A 66 -37.35 -33.71 7.82
N ILE A 67 -37.96 -33.44 8.96
CA ILE A 67 -39.17 -32.63 9.04
C ILE A 67 -38.76 -31.17 8.93
N ARG A 68 -39.48 -30.41 8.13
CA ARG A 68 -39.14 -29.03 7.81
C ARG A 68 -40.39 -28.16 7.85
N ILE A 69 -40.26 -27.05 8.58
CA ILE A 69 -41.23 -25.96 8.56
C ILE A 69 -40.61 -24.83 7.74
N GLU A 70 -41.33 -24.36 6.72
CA GLU A 70 -40.92 -23.19 5.94
C GLU A 70 -41.83 -22.00 6.21
N ILE A 71 -41.21 -20.83 6.38
CA ILE A 71 -41.88 -19.54 6.49
C ILE A 71 -41.37 -18.66 5.35
N THR A 72 -42.29 -18.10 4.57
CA THR A 72 -41.96 -17.27 3.39
C THR A 72 -42.27 -15.80 3.65
N GLY A 73 -41.35 -14.92 3.25
CA GLY A 73 -41.49 -13.47 3.30
C GLY A 73 -40.90 -12.83 4.55
N ILE A 74 -40.15 -11.75 4.35
CA ILE A 74 -39.34 -11.11 5.41
C ILE A 74 -40.15 -10.68 6.63
N LYS A 75 -41.39 -10.19 6.44
CA LYS A 75 -42.27 -9.74 7.55
C LYS A 75 -42.71 -10.92 8.43
N ALA A 76 -43.04 -12.06 7.83
CA ALA A 76 -43.43 -13.26 8.56
C ALA A 76 -42.23 -13.83 9.34
N ILE A 77 -41.05 -13.85 8.71
CA ILE A 77 -39.79 -14.26 9.33
C ILE A 77 -39.44 -13.36 10.51
N GLN A 78 -39.49 -12.04 10.35
CA GLN A 78 -39.24 -11.09 11.44
C GLN A 78 -40.20 -11.29 12.62
N ARG A 79 -41.49 -11.54 12.34
CA ARG A 79 -42.48 -11.82 13.39
C ARG A 79 -42.14 -13.12 14.12
N TYR A 80 -41.77 -14.17 13.39
CA TYR A 80 -41.31 -15.42 14.01
C TYR A 80 -40.08 -15.19 14.89
N CYS A 81 -39.07 -14.45 14.42
CA CYS A 81 -37.89 -14.13 15.22
C CYS A 81 -38.22 -13.38 16.52
N LYS A 82 -39.23 -12.50 16.50
CA LYS A 82 -39.63 -11.71 17.67
C LYS A 82 -40.55 -12.45 18.64
N THR A 83 -41.40 -13.35 18.13
CA THR A 83 -42.55 -13.88 18.89
C THR A 83 -42.62 -15.40 18.94
N GLN A 84 -41.80 -16.10 18.16
CA GLN A 84 -41.87 -17.54 17.88
C GLN A 84 -43.22 -18.01 17.28
N GLN A 85 -44.06 -17.07 16.83
CA GLN A 85 -45.34 -17.39 16.20
C GLN A 85 -45.15 -17.68 14.70
N LEU A 86 -45.62 -18.85 14.25
CA LEU A 86 -45.66 -19.22 12.84
C LEU A 86 -46.76 -18.44 12.11
N VAL A 87 -46.45 -17.90 10.94
CA VAL A 87 -47.41 -17.21 10.06
C VAL A 87 -47.39 -17.90 8.71
N ASN A 88 -48.53 -18.48 8.31
CA ASN A 88 -48.70 -19.26 7.08
C ASN A 88 -47.56 -20.28 6.82
N PRO A 89 -47.22 -21.15 7.80
CA PRO A 89 -46.15 -22.12 7.63
C PRO A 89 -46.52 -23.19 6.59
N VAL A 90 -45.52 -23.64 5.83
CA VAL A 90 -45.61 -24.85 5.01
C VAL A 90 -44.90 -25.98 5.74
N PHE A 91 -45.60 -27.10 5.92
CA PHE A 91 -45.05 -28.29 6.57
C PHE A 91 -44.72 -29.35 5.53
N GLY A 92 -43.51 -29.88 5.62
CA GLY A 92 -43.07 -30.93 4.72
C GLY A 92 -42.03 -31.84 5.33
N LYS A 93 -41.88 -33.00 4.71
CA LYS A 93 -40.90 -34.01 5.05
C LYS A 93 -40.07 -34.33 3.81
N LYS A 94 -38.75 -34.16 3.90
CA LYS A 94 -37.82 -34.47 2.79
C LYS A 94 -37.02 -35.73 3.11
N LYS A 95 -37.06 -36.72 2.21
CA LYS A 95 -36.26 -37.95 2.26
C LYS A 95 -35.39 -38.07 1.02
N GLN A 96 -34.08 -38.14 1.20
CA GLN A 96 -33.17 -38.40 0.08
C GLN A 96 -33.32 -39.84 -0.38
N VAL A 97 -33.63 -40.04 -1.67
CA VAL A 97 -33.84 -41.36 -2.29
C VAL A 97 -32.51 -41.89 -2.80
N SER A 98 -31.81 -41.09 -3.60
CA SER A 98 -30.48 -41.42 -4.11
C SER A 98 -29.66 -40.17 -4.37
N ARG A 99 -28.33 -40.36 -4.41
CA ARG A 99 -27.36 -39.30 -4.63
C ARG A 99 -26.23 -39.82 -5.48
N HIS A 100 -25.80 -39.04 -6.45
CA HIS A 100 -24.67 -39.37 -7.29
C HIS A 100 -23.76 -38.15 -7.47
N GLU A 101 -22.47 -38.32 -7.22
CA GLU A 101 -21.49 -37.27 -7.41
C GLU A 101 -20.79 -37.43 -8.75
N ILE A 102 -20.83 -36.37 -9.57
CA ILE A 102 -20.07 -36.25 -10.81
C ILE A 102 -18.83 -35.42 -10.47
N SER A 103 -17.91 -36.02 -9.73
CA SER A 103 -16.79 -35.31 -9.10
C SER A 103 -15.92 -34.52 -10.09
N ASN A 104 -15.78 -35.00 -11.33
CA ASN A 104 -14.98 -34.34 -12.36
C ASN A 104 -15.60 -33.02 -12.87
N TRP A 105 -16.86 -32.73 -12.53
CA TRP A 105 -17.63 -31.55 -12.97
C TRP A 105 -18.25 -30.78 -11.80
N TRP A 106 -17.76 -30.97 -10.57
CA TRP A 106 -18.28 -30.34 -9.33
C TRP A 106 -19.80 -30.37 -9.20
N THR A 107 -20.42 -31.46 -9.63
CA THR A 107 -21.87 -31.58 -9.65
C THR A 107 -22.31 -32.73 -8.77
N THR A 108 -23.22 -32.46 -7.85
CA THR A 108 -23.95 -33.50 -7.12
C THR A 108 -25.37 -33.55 -7.65
N VAL A 109 -25.82 -34.73 -8.10
CA VAL A 109 -27.21 -34.96 -8.49
C VAL A 109 -27.90 -35.72 -7.37
N ALA A 110 -29.02 -35.20 -6.87
CA ALA A 110 -29.80 -35.83 -5.83
C ALA A 110 -31.26 -35.99 -6.27
N LEU A 111 -31.82 -37.16 -5.96
CA LEU A 111 -33.25 -37.40 -6.04
C LEU A 111 -33.80 -37.42 -4.63
N SER A 112 -34.80 -36.60 -4.37
CA SER A 112 -35.49 -36.52 -3.08
C SER A 112 -36.99 -36.74 -3.25
N LEU A 113 -37.61 -37.29 -2.21
CA LEU A 113 -39.06 -37.34 -2.05
C LEU A 113 -39.47 -36.27 -1.04
N GLU A 114 -40.27 -35.31 -1.47
CA GLU A 114 -40.93 -34.33 -0.60
C GLU A 114 -42.38 -34.76 -0.36
N THR A 115 -42.74 -35.00 0.91
CA THR A 115 -44.10 -35.31 1.35
C THR A 115 -44.70 -34.09 2.03
N THR A 116 -45.81 -33.56 1.50
CA THR A 116 -46.55 -32.44 2.10
C THR A 116 -47.28 -32.91 3.36
N MET A 117 -47.28 -32.10 4.41
CA MET A 117 -47.95 -32.40 5.67
C MET A 117 -48.96 -31.30 6.02
N THR A 118 -50.07 -31.68 6.66
CA THR A 118 -51.08 -30.73 7.16
C THR A 118 -50.68 -30.11 8.49
N GLU A 119 -49.99 -30.88 9.33
CA GLU A 119 -49.52 -30.47 10.66
C GLU A 119 -48.29 -31.28 11.07
N VAL A 120 -47.49 -30.73 11.98
CA VAL A 120 -46.34 -31.39 12.58
C VAL A 120 -46.50 -31.34 14.09
N ASP A 121 -46.41 -32.49 14.75
CA ASP A 121 -46.37 -32.56 16.21
C ASP A 121 -44.98 -32.14 16.72
N ILE A 122 -44.86 -30.87 17.14
CA ILE A 122 -43.58 -30.23 17.48
C ILE A 122 -43.24 -30.41 18.97
N ALA A 123 -43.11 -31.66 19.43
CA ALA A 123 -42.60 -31.93 20.79
C ALA A 123 -41.06 -31.79 20.90
N MET A 124 -40.35 -31.69 19.77
CA MET A 124 -38.89 -31.69 19.69
C MET A 124 -38.32 -30.29 19.49
N LYS A 125 -37.10 -30.05 19.99
CA LYS A 125 -36.37 -28.80 19.74
C LYS A 125 -35.88 -28.74 18.29
N PRO A 126 -35.95 -27.58 17.62
CA PRO A 126 -35.34 -27.38 16.31
C PRO A 126 -33.87 -27.79 16.31
N SER A 127 -33.47 -28.56 15.29
CA SER A 127 -32.09 -29.00 15.08
C SER A 127 -31.29 -28.03 14.23
N SER A 128 -31.95 -27.23 13.40
CA SER A 128 -31.31 -26.19 12.59
C SER A 128 -32.30 -25.12 12.15
N TYR A 129 -31.76 -23.92 11.96
CA TYR A 129 -32.42 -22.79 11.32
C TYR A 129 -31.60 -22.43 10.09
N ARG A 130 -32.31 -22.20 8.99
CA ARG A 130 -31.70 -21.87 7.71
C ARG A 130 -32.48 -20.72 7.07
N PHE A 131 -31.92 -19.52 7.15
CA PHE A 131 -32.44 -18.34 6.47
C PHE A 131 -31.82 -18.26 5.08
N MET A 132 -32.65 -18.05 4.07
CA MET A 132 -32.18 -17.94 2.70
C MET A 132 -32.95 -16.91 1.89
N ASN A 133 -32.23 -16.16 1.06
CA ASN A 133 -32.81 -15.37 -0.02
C ASN A 133 -32.55 -16.12 -1.32
N ARG A 134 -33.62 -16.52 -2.01
CA ARG A 134 -33.55 -17.36 -3.21
C ARG A 134 -34.06 -16.60 -4.43
N VAL A 135 -33.24 -16.61 -5.47
CA VAL A 135 -33.56 -16.06 -6.78
C VAL A 135 -33.73 -17.22 -7.76
N ARG A 136 -34.87 -17.25 -8.46
CA ARG A 136 -35.19 -18.30 -9.44
C ARG A 136 -35.03 -17.77 -10.86
N LEU A 137 -34.32 -18.53 -11.68
CA LEU A 137 -34.08 -18.26 -13.10
C LEU A 137 -34.74 -19.34 -13.96
N THR A 138 -35.68 -18.94 -14.81
CA THR A 138 -36.43 -19.82 -15.70
C THR A 138 -36.04 -19.57 -17.16
N SER A 139 -36.22 -20.56 -18.03
CA SER A 139 -36.05 -20.42 -19.48
C SER A 139 -37.26 -21.03 -20.20
N LYS A 140 -37.60 -20.48 -21.36
CA LYS A 140 -38.61 -21.07 -22.26
C LYS A 140 -38.04 -22.24 -23.08
N ASP A 141 -36.71 -22.29 -23.22
CA ASP A 141 -36.01 -23.23 -24.09
C ASP A 141 -35.51 -24.48 -23.34
N HIS A 142 -35.64 -24.49 -22.01
CA HIS A 142 -35.10 -25.53 -21.14
C HIS A 142 -36.15 -26.02 -20.14
N ALA A 143 -36.25 -27.34 -19.98
CA ALA A 143 -37.18 -27.99 -19.05
C ALA A 143 -36.59 -28.16 -17.63
N PHE A 144 -35.80 -27.18 -17.21
CA PHE A 144 -35.23 -27.04 -15.87
C PHE A 144 -35.07 -25.55 -15.56
N TYR A 145 -35.02 -25.23 -14.27
CA TYR A 145 -34.75 -23.88 -13.78
C TYR A 145 -33.60 -23.88 -12.79
N TYR A 146 -33.01 -22.72 -12.54
CA TYR A 146 -32.00 -22.56 -11.50
C TYR A 146 -32.55 -21.84 -10.29
N ASP A 147 -32.32 -22.39 -9.11
CA ASP A 147 -32.45 -21.72 -7.83
C ASP A 147 -31.06 -21.33 -7.32
N CYS A 148 -30.79 -20.02 -7.31
CA CYS A 148 -29.59 -19.44 -6.73
C CYS A 148 -29.95 -18.89 -5.35
N SER A 149 -29.33 -19.41 -4.30
CA SER A 149 -29.66 -19.04 -2.91
C SER A 149 -28.47 -18.47 -2.14
N ILE A 150 -28.71 -17.39 -1.39
CA ILE A 150 -27.82 -16.88 -0.34
C ILE A 150 -28.33 -17.45 0.98
N VAL A 151 -27.50 -18.18 1.72
CA VAL A 151 -27.94 -19.03 2.82
C VAL A 151 -27.12 -18.78 4.08
N ARG A 152 -27.80 -18.51 5.20
CA ARG A 152 -27.22 -18.56 6.55
C ARG A 152 -27.81 -19.75 7.28
N THR A 153 -26.98 -20.54 7.95
CA THR A 153 -27.40 -21.72 8.71
C THR A 153 -26.83 -21.68 10.12
N SER A 154 -27.64 -21.98 11.12
CA SER A 154 -27.23 -22.11 12.52
C SER A 154 -28.10 -23.12 13.27
N GLU A 155 -27.58 -23.69 14.35
CA GLU A 155 -28.36 -24.50 15.29
C GLU A 155 -29.21 -23.63 16.24
N SER A 156 -28.90 -22.32 16.32
CA SER A 156 -29.64 -21.35 17.12
C SER A 156 -30.12 -20.18 16.26
N LEU A 157 -31.36 -19.76 16.50
CA LEU A 157 -31.96 -18.60 15.84
C LEU A 157 -31.18 -17.30 16.16
N ASP A 158 -30.67 -17.16 17.39
CA ASP A 158 -30.00 -15.94 17.85
C ASP A 158 -28.69 -15.67 17.09
N THR A 159 -27.99 -16.74 16.72
CA THR A 159 -26.70 -16.64 16.00
C THR A 159 -26.86 -16.71 14.50
N LEU A 160 -28.07 -16.94 13.98
CA LEU A 160 -28.31 -17.16 12.55
C LEU A 160 -27.85 -15.97 11.70
N PHE A 161 -28.15 -14.76 12.13
CA PHE A 161 -27.87 -13.53 11.38
C PHE A 161 -26.44 -13.01 11.57
N THR A 162 -25.67 -13.59 12.50
CA THR A 162 -24.25 -13.26 12.69
C THR A 162 -23.32 -14.20 11.91
N LYS A 163 -23.86 -15.22 11.22
CA LYS A 163 -23.08 -16.14 10.40
C LYS A 163 -22.80 -15.53 9.02
N ASP A 164 -21.59 -15.76 8.52
CA ASP A 164 -21.25 -15.47 7.14
C ASP A 164 -22.18 -16.25 6.19
N PRO A 165 -22.71 -15.61 5.15
CA PRO A 165 -23.55 -16.29 4.17
C PRO A 165 -22.75 -17.30 3.35
N THR A 166 -23.42 -18.38 3.00
CA THR A 166 -22.99 -19.38 2.01
C THR A 166 -23.82 -19.23 0.75
N TYR A 167 -23.30 -19.67 -0.38
CA TYR A 167 -23.96 -19.52 -1.67
C TYR A 167 -24.23 -20.88 -2.30
N GLU A 168 -25.40 -21.03 -2.90
CA GLU A 168 -25.84 -22.28 -3.50
C GLU A 168 -26.45 -22.03 -4.88
N ILE A 169 -26.19 -22.96 -5.80
CA ILE A 169 -26.70 -22.95 -7.16
C ILE A 169 -27.20 -24.35 -7.44
N GLU A 170 -28.50 -24.47 -7.68
CA GLU A 170 -29.21 -25.72 -7.86
C GLU A 170 -30.01 -25.63 -9.16
N ALA A 171 -29.90 -26.62 -10.05
CA ALA A 171 -30.82 -26.78 -11.17
C ALA A 171 -31.85 -27.85 -10.82
N GLU A 172 -33.12 -27.55 -10.99
CA GLU A 172 -34.23 -28.46 -10.72
C GLU A 172 -34.94 -28.83 -12.03
N PHE A 173 -35.16 -30.14 -12.24
CA PHE A 173 -35.65 -30.68 -13.51
C PHE A 173 -37.16 -30.95 -13.44
N VAL A 174 -37.92 -30.27 -14.31
CA VAL A 174 -39.39 -30.37 -14.33
C VAL A 174 -39.92 -31.40 -15.33
N ASP A 175 -39.15 -31.74 -16.38
CA ASP A 175 -39.50 -32.79 -17.34
C ASP A 175 -38.64 -34.04 -17.15
N ARG A 176 -39.30 -35.20 -17.11
CA ARG A 176 -38.68 -36.53 -16.95
C ARG A 176 -38.12 -37.10 -18.26
N LYS A 177 -38.34 -36.45 -19.40
CA LYS A 177 -37.83 -36.86 -20.72
C LYS A 177 -36.41 -36.34 -20.97
N ASN A 178 -35.58 -37.11 -21.68
CA ASN A 178 -34.23 -36.68 -22.09
C ASN A 178 -33.34 -36.13 -20.96
N LEU A 179 -33.54 -36.62 -19.72
CA LEU A 179 -32.83 -36.14 -18.53
C LEU A 179 -31.29 -36.09 -18.68
N PRO A 180 -30.60 -37.06 -19.34
CA PRO A 180 -29.15 -36.97 -19.51
C PRO A 180 -28.72 -35.72 -20.29
N ALA A 181 -29.41 -35.38 -21.38
CA ALA A 181 -29.12 -34.21 -22.20
C ALA A 181 -29.46 -32.91 -21.46
N GLN A 182 -30.57 -32.90 -20.71
CA GLN A 182 -30.92 -31.76 -19.85
C GLN A 182 -29.85 -31.53 -18.78
N LEU A 183 -29.40 -32.58 -18.10
CA LEU A 183 -28.38 -32.51 -17.07
C LEU A 183 -27.04 -32.01 -17.63
N GLU A 184 -26.60 -32.53 -18.78
CA GLU A 184 -25.39 -32.06 -19.45
C GLU A 184 -25.47 -30.56 -19.78
N LYS A 185 -26.62 -30.11 -20.29
CA LYS A 185 -26.86 -28.69 -20.57
C LYS A 185 -26.82 -27.84 -19.29
N ALA A 186 -27.46 -28.32 -18.22
CA ALA A 186 -27.49 -27.63 -16.94
C ALA A 186 -26.09 -27.51 -16.31
N ILE A 187 -25.29 -28.58 -16.35
CA ILE A 187 -23.89 -28.58 -15.92
C ILE A 187 -23.09 -27.57 -16.74
N THR A 188 -23.23 -27.61 -18.07
CA THR A 188 -22.48 -26.73 -18.98
C THR A 188 -22.76 -25.26 -18.69
N LEU A 189 -24.03 -24.88 -18.55
CA LEU A 189 -24.42 -23.48 -18.30
C LEU A 189 -23.96 -22.97 -16.94
N ALA A 190 -24.10 -23.78 -15.87
CA ALA A 190 -23.61 -23.42 -14.55
C ALA A 190 -22.08 -23.28 -14.53
N LEU A 191 -21.36 -24.22 -15.13
CA LEU A 191 -19.90 -24.21 -15.14
C LEU A 191 -19.30 -23.09 -16.00
N ARG A 192 -20.01 -22.60 -17.02
CA ARG A 192 -19.59 -21.40 -17.75
C ARG A 192 -19.46 -20.19 -16.85
N GLY A 193 -20.39 -20.03 -15.91
CA GLY A 193 -20.33 -19.02 -14.88
C GLY A 193 -19.24 -19.29 -13.84
N LEU A 194 -19.17 -20.52 -13.31
CA LEU A 194 -18.20 -20.87 -12.26
C LEU A 194 -16.74 -20.86 -12.73
N GLN A 195 -16.49 -21.18 -14.00
CA GLN A 195 -15.15 -21.19 -14.59
C GLN A 195 -14.85 -19.90 -15.37
N GLU A 196 -15.84 -19.02 -15.55
CA GLU A 196 -15.76 -17.80 -16.35
C GLU A 196 -15.21 -18.07 -17.76
N SER A 197 -15.66 -19.15 -18.37
CA SER A 197 -15.25 -19.57 -19.72
C SER A 197 -16.45 -20.08 -20.50
N TYR A 198 -16.48 -19.79 -21.80
CA TYR A 198 -17.45 -20.38 -22.71
C TYR A 198 -17.30 -21.90 -22.86
N TYR A 199 -16.12 -22.42 -22.53
CA TYR A 199 -15.69 -23.79 -22.77
C TYR A 199 -15.28 -24.43 -21.43
N PRO A 200 -16.26 -24.78 -20.58
CA PRO A 200 -15.97 -25.37 -19.28
C PRO A 200 -15.22 -26.69 -19.46
N ILE A 201 -14.20 -26.90 -18.63
CA ILE A 201 -13.37 -28.10 -18.62
C ILE A 201 -13.52 -28.86 -17.31
N SER A 202 -13.11 -30.12 -17.33
CA SER A 202 -13.20 -30.97 -16.15
C SER A 202 -12.13 -30.65 -15.11
N PHE A 203 -12.38 -30.98 -13.84
CA PHE A 203 -11.42 -30.78 -12.75
C PHE A 203 -10.10 -31.54 -13.00
N LYS A 204 -10.17 -32.74 -13.57
CA LYS A 204 -9.00 -33.52 -13.99
C LYS A 204 -8.14 -32.73 -14.99
N GLU A 205 -8.76 -32.15 -16.01
CA GLU A 205 -8.06 -31.36 -17.03
C GLU A 205 -7.39 -30.12 -16.41
N MET A 206 -8.07 -29.41 -15.51
CA MET A 206 -7.48 -28.27 -14.79
C MET A 206 -6.21 -28.67 -14.01
N ASN A 207 -6.25 -29.80 -13.30
CA ASN A 207 -5.09 -30.28 -12.53
C ASN A 207 -3.94 -30.72 -13.43
N GLU A 208 -4.25 -31.33 -14.58
CA GLU A 208 -3.24 -31.68 -15.58
C GLU A 208 -2.54 -30.43 -16.14
N VAL A 209 -3.30 -29.37 -16.46
CA VAL A 209 -2.73 -28.09 -16.91
C VAL A 209 -1.83 -27.48 -15.84
N LYS A 210 -2.27 -27.46 -14.57
CA LYS A 210 -1.44 -26.99 -13.45
C LYS A 210 -0.17 -27.83 -13.27
N ALA A 211 -0.25 -29.14 -13.47
CA ALA A 211 0.90 -30.03 -13.40
C ALA A 211 1.90 -29.74 -14.53
N GLU A 212 1.44 -29.53 -15.76
CA GLU A 212 2.30 -29.13 -16.89
C GLU A 212 2.95 -27.76 -16.65
N TYR A 213 2.20 -26.78 -16.13
CA TYR A 213 2.74 -25.47 -15.77
C TYR A 213 3.85 -25.58 -14.71
N LYS A 214 3.64 -26.42 -13.69
CA LYS A 214 4.62 -26.65 -12.61
C LYS A 214 5.94 -27.26 -13.10
N LYS A 215 5.96 -27.94 -14.25
CA LYS A 215 7.21 -28.43 -14.85
C LYS A 215 8.11 -27.30 -15.35
N GLN A 216 7.54 -26.17 -15.76
CA GLN A 216 8.29 -24.98 -16.17
C GLN A 216 8.55 -24.03 -15.01
N ILE A 217 7.59 -23.91 -14.10
CA ILE A 217 7.65 -23.03 -12.94
C ILE A 217 7.63 -23.88 -11.68
N SER A 218 8.80 -24.10 -11.09
CA SER A 218 9.02 -25.06 -10.01
C SER A 218 8.09 -24.88 -8.79
N THR A 219 7.75 -23.63 -8.47
CA THR A 219 6.84 -23.28 -7.37
C THR A 219 5.37 -23.56 -7.69
N GLY A 220 4.99 -23.63 -8.96
CA GLY A 220 3.60 -23.65 -9.42
C GLY A 220 2.82 -22.38 -9.06
N ALA A 221 3.49 -21.26 -8.78
CA ALA A 221 2.86 -19.99 -8.48
C ALA A 221 2.65 -19.15 -9.74
N PHE A 222 1.69 -18.22 -9.73
CA PHE A 222 1.62 -17.16 -10.74
C PHE A 222 2.92 -16.34 -10.72
N ILE A 223 3.45 -16.01 -11.90
CA ILE A 223 4.77 -15.35 -12.04
C ILE A 223 4.73 -13.95 -12.64
N GLY A 224 3.58 -13.49 -13.13
CA GLY A 224 3.46 -12.14 -13.69
C GLY A 224 3.79 -11.07 -12.62
N PRO A 225 4.80 -10.21 -12.82
CA PRO A 225 5.29 -9.29 -11.79
C PRO A 225 4.33 -8.13 -11.52
N ASN A 226 4.24 -7.69 -10.28
CA ASN A 226 3.46 -6.52 -9.89
C ASN A 226 4.16 -5.21 -10.33
N LEU A 227 3.37 -4.28 -10.86
CA LEU A 227 3.81 -2.97 -11.32
C LEU A 227 3.90 -1.98 -10.15
N VAL A 228 4.78 -0.99 -10.28
CA VAL A 228 4.94 0.13 -9.32
C VAL A 228 4.27 1.38 -9.87
N THR A 229 3.63 2.18 -9.01
CA THR A 229 3.04 3.46 -9.45
C THR A 229 4.15 4.47 -9.79
N LEU A 230 4.05 5.11 -10.95
CA LEU A 230 5.00 6.14 -11.40
C LEU A 230 4.97 7.36 -10.46
N GLN A 231 6.15 7.83 -10.05
CA GLN A 231 6.32 9.02 -9.21
C GLN A 231 7.20 10.06 -9.91
N GLU A 232 7.26 11.28 -9.34
CA GLU A 232 7.93 12.43 -9.97
C GLU A 232 9.42 12.19 -10.21
N ASP A 233 10.06 11.51 -9.26
CA ASP A 233 11.48 11.15 -9.36
C ASP A 233 11.79 10.16 -10.50
N ASN A 234 10.78 9.51 -11.07
CA ASN A 234 10.94 8.66 -12.25
C ASN A 234 10.88 9.45 -13.57
N LEU A 235 10.57 10.75 -13.53
CA LEU A 235 10.61 11.60 -14.72
C LEU A 235 12.00 12.21 -14.94
N HIS A 236 12.85 12.21 -13.90
CA HIS A 236 14.17 12.86 -13.93
C HIS A 236 15.27 11.95 -13.39
N GLY A 237 16.53 12.38 -13.55
CA GLY A 237 17.67 11.72 -12.91
C GLY A 237 18.04 10.34 -13.47
N PRO A 238 18.84 9.56 -12.73
CA PRO A 238 19.36 8.28 -13.20
C PRO A 238 18.28 7.20 -13.38
N MET A 239 17.13 7.33 -12.70
CA MET A 239 15.99 6.41 -12.82
C MET A 239 14.88 6.93 -13.74
N THR A 240 15.18 7.90 -14.60
CA THR A 240 14.19 8.43 -15.55
C THR A 240 13.65 7.33 -16.47
N ILE A 241 12.35 7.39 -16.76
CA ILE A 241 11.68 6.50 -17.73
C ILE A 241 12.07 6.82 -19.17
N TYR A 242 12.49 8.06 -19.44
CA TYR A 242 12.75 8.52 -20.80
C TYR A 242 14.00 7.85 -21.37
N ASN A 243 13.85 7.27 -22.57
CA ASN A 243 14.88 6.52 -23.30
C ASN A 243 15.42 5.26 -22.60
N LYS A 244 14.89 4.88 -21.42
CA LYS A 244 15.25 3.64 -20.70
C LYS A 244 14.12 2.62 -20.65
N HIS A 245 12.89 3.08 -20.88
CA HIS A 245 11.69 2.27 -20.85
C HIS A 245 10.99 2.26 -22.21
N ALA A 246 10.27 1.19 -22.47
CA ALA A 246 9.27 1.12 -23.50
C ALA A 246 7.90 1.51 -22.90
N VAL A 247 7.10 2.25 -23.64
CA VAL A 247 5.78 2.72 -23.22
C VAL A 247 4.67 2.12 -24.10
N THR A 248 3.55 1.76 -23.47
CA THR A 248 2.32 1.29 -24.12
C THR A 248 1.09 1.77 -23.34
N GLU A 249 -0.08 1.71 -23.94
CA GLU A 249 -1.34 2.00 -23.28
C GLU A 249 -1.71 0.92 -22.23
N LYS A 250 -2.26 1.35 -21.10
CA LYS A 250 -2.82 0.44 -20.11
C LYS A 250 -4.29 0.17 -20.44
N ALA A 251 -4.63 -1.08 -20.78
CA ALA A 251 -6.04 -1.41 -21.01
C ALA A 251 -6.76 -1.57 -19.66
N ASP A 252 -8.07 -1.40 -19.69
CA ASP A 252 -8.96 -1.82 -18.60
C ASP A 252 -9.39 -3.28 -18.82
N GLY A 253 -8.46 -4.21 -18.61
CA GLY A 253 -8.69 -5.64 -18.77
C GLY A 253 -8.21 -6.47 -17.57
N GLU A 254 -8.47 -7.77 -17.61
CA GLU A 254 -7.99 -8.70 -16.60
C GLU A 254 -6.65 -9.28 -17.02
N ARG A 255 -5.62 -9.12 -16.21
CA ARG A 255 -4.31 -9.74 -16.47
C ARG A 255 -4.39 -11.26 -16.36
N LYS A 256 -3.96 -11.97 -17.40
CA LYS A 256 -3.91 -13.43 -17.47
C LYS A 256 -2.60 -13.87 -18.09
N LEU A 257 -2.07 -15.02 -17.64
CA LEU A 257 -1.03 -15.70 -18.41
C LEU A 257 -1.69 -16.59 -19.46
N LEU A 258 -1.21 -16.58 -20.69
CA LEU A 258 -1.63 -17.51 -21.74
C LEU A 258 -0.62 -18.65 -21.81
N PHE A 259 -1.10 -19.87 -21.57
CA PHE A 259 -0.29 -21.08 -21.53
C PHE A 259 -0.77 -22.10 -22.56
N ILE A 260 0.14 -22.57 -23.40
CA ILE A 260 -0.14 -23.60 -24.40
C ILE A 260 0.34 -24.95 -23.87
N CYS A 261 -0.57 -25.91 -23.71
CA CYS A 261 -0.21 -27.28 -23.33
C CYS A 261 -1.22 -28.28 -23.88
N LYS A 262 -0.75 -29.50 -24.18
CA LYS A 262 -1.56 -30.54 -24.83
C LYS A 262 -2.33 -30.01 -26.06
N ASP A 263 -1.65 -29.16 -26.82
CA ASP A 263 -2.13 -28.50 -28.05
C ASP A 263 -3.38 -27.63 -27.85
N LYS A 264 -3.66 -27.23 -26.62
CA LYS A 264 -4.74 -26.31 -26.23
C LYS A 264 -4.17 -25.04 -25.63
N ILE A 265 -4.89 -23.93 -25.83
CA ILE A 265 -4.54 -22.62 -25.27
C ILE A 265 -5.41 -22.35 -24.04
N TYR A 266 -4.77 -22.11 -22.89
CA TYR A 266 -5.42 -21.81 -21.62
C TYR A 266 -5.02 -20.43 -21.11
N TYR A 267 -5.94 -19.78 -20.40
CA TYR A 267 -5.58 -18.72 -19.47
C TYR A 267 -5.33 -19.27 -18.07
N LEU A 268 -4.32 -18.72 -17.40
CA LEU A 268 -4.05 -18.93 -15.98
C LEU A 268 -4.23 -17.60 -15.25
N VAL A 269 -5.14 -17.58 -14.28
CA VAL A 269 -5.61 -16.35 -13.64
C VAL A 269 -5.31 -16.34 -12.14
N GLY A 270 -4.68 -15.25 -11.69
CA GLY A 270 -4.43 -14.97 -10.28
C GLY A 270 -3.49 -15.98 -9.59
N SER A 271 -3.26 -15.77 -8.30
CA SER A 271 -2.34 -16.59 -7.49
C SER A 271 -2.79 -18.04 -7.32
N ALA A 272 -4.10 -18.32 -7.45
CA ALA A 272 -4.66 -19.67 -7.39
C ALA A 272 -4.52 -20.44 -8.72
N LEU A 273 -4.07 -19.77 -9.79
CA LEU A 273 -3.99 -20.28 -11.16
C LEU A 273 -5.32 -20.88 -11.60
N HIS A 274 -6.39 -20.10 -11.56
CA HIS A 274 -7.66 -20.54 -12.16
C HIS A 274 -7.43 -20.81 -13.65
N VAL A 275 -7.77 -22.01 -14.11
CA VAL A 275 -7.50 -22.47 -15.47
C VAL A 275 -8.76 -22.27 -16.31
N GLN A 276 -8.63 -21.53 -17.41
CA GLN A 276 -9.73 -21.27 -18.34
C GLN A 276 -9.31 -21.71 -19.73
N TRP A 277 -10.02 -22.68 -20.32
CA TRP A 277 -9.78 -23.02 -21.71
C TRP A 277 -10.38 -21.94 -22.62
N THR A 278 -9.62 -21.53 -23.63
CA THR A 278 -10.03 -20.48 -24.58
C THR A 278 -10.91 -21.01 -25.72
N GLY A 279 -11.10 -22.33 -25.81
CA GLY A 279 -11.70 -23.00 -26.97
C GLY A 279 -10.73 -23.17 -28.15
N SER A 280 -9.55 -22.54 -28.09
CA SER A 280 -8.55 -22.61 -29.15
C SER A 280 -7.62 -23.79 -28.95
N VAL A 281 -7.24 -24.42 -30.07
CA VAL A 281 -6.20 -25.45 -30.18
C VAL A 281 -5.09 -25.00 -31.11
N VAL A 282 -3.86 -25.43 -30.88
CA VAL A 282 -2.69 -25.17 -31.73
C VAL A 282 -1.59 -26.21 -31.47
N GLU A 283 -1.20 -26.97 -32.50
CA GLU A 283 -0.19 -28.02 -32.40
C GLU A 283 1.24 -27.50 -32.49
N GLY A 284 2.14 -28.10 -31.70
CA GLY A 284 3.59 -27.87 -31.80
C GLY A 284 4.14 -26.69 -30.98
N TYR A 285 3.27 -25.95 -30.28
CA TYR A 285 3.65 -24.78 -29.45
C TYR A 285 3.57 -25.05 -27.94
N ASN A 286 3.45 -26.33 -27.56
CA ASN A 286 3.38 -26.75 -26.15
C ASN A 286 4.55 -26.19 -25.34
N GLY A 287 4.19 -25.59 -24.20
CA GLY A 287 5.06 -24.92 -23.26
C GLY A 287 5.23 -23.43 -23.49
N THR A 288 4.67 -22.85 -24.55
CA THR A 288 4.68 -21.39 -24.72
C THR A 288 3.88 -20.72 -23.60
N LEU A 289 4.47 -19.69 -22.98
CA LEU A 289 3.88 -18.93 -21.88
C LEU A 289 4.03 -17.43 -22.15
N LEU A 290 2.90 -16.74 -22.25
CA LEU A 290 2.81 -15.29 -22.48
C LEU A 290 2.17 -14.60 -21.28
N ASP A 291 2.50 -13.33 -21.07
CA ASP A 291 1.78 -12.45 -20.15
C ASP A 291 1.03 -11.38 -20.94
N GLY A 292 -0.17 -11.06 -20.50
CA GLY A 292 -1.11 -10.28 -21.30
C GLY A 292 -2.35 -9.87 -20.53
N GLU A 293 -3.17 -9.10 -21.23
CA GLU A 293 -4.40 -8.53 -20.72
C GLU A 293 -5.58 -9.02 -21.55
N HIS A 294 -6.53 -9.65 -20.88
CA HIS A 294 -7.76 -10.15 -21.47
C HIS A 294 -8.87 -9.10 -21.31
N VAL A 295 -9.30 -8.55 -22.43
CA VAL A 295 -10.31 -7.51 -22.53
C VAL A 295 -11.62 -8.13 -23.00
N ILE A 296 -12.67 -7.94 -22.20
CA ILE A 296 -14.01 -8.52 -22.42
C ILE A 296 -15.06 -7.50 -22.84
N HIS A 297 -14.75 -6.21 -22.80
CA HIS A 297 -15.63 -5.13 -23.24
C HIS A 297 -14.88 -4.19 -24.18
N SER A 298 -15.52 -3.82 -25.29
CA SER A 298 -15.06 -2.74 -26.15
C SER A 298 -15.27 -1.40 -25.46
N ARG A 299 -14.77 -0.33 -26.08
CA ARG A 299 -15.00 1.04 -25.62
C ARG A 299 -16.49 1.40 -25.53
N ASN A 300 -17.30 0.84 -26.42
CA ASN A 300 -18.76 1.03 -26.46
C ASN A 300 -19.51 0.10 -25.51
N LYS A 301 -18.79 -0.58 -24.60
CA LYS A 301 -19.32 -1.58 -23.65
C LYS A 301 -19.93 -2.82 -24.34
N GLU A 302 -19.64 -3.02 -25.62
CA GLU A 302 -20.02 -4.24 -26.32
C GLU A 302 -19.10 -5.37 -25.90
N ARG A 303 -19.61 -6.60 -25.87
CA ARG A 303 -18.81 -7.75 -25.42
C ARG A 303 -17.80 -8.13 -26.50
N ILE A 304 -16.52 -8.18 -26.13
CA ILE A 304 -15.44 -8.70 -26.98
C ILE A 304 -14.74 -9.88 -26.27
N ASN A 305 -13.87 -10.57 -26.99
CA ASN A 305 -13.05 -11.65 -26.46
C ASN A 305 -11.64 -11.50 -27.05
N ALA A 306 -10.84 -10.63 -26.43
CA ALA A 306 -9.54 -10.23 -26.95
C ALA A 306 -8.46 -10.34 -25.89
N TYR A 307 -7.33 -10.94 -26.25
CA TYR A 307 -6.15 -11.06 -25.41
C TYR A 307 -5.00 -10.31 -26.08
N PHE A 308 -4.53 -9.26 -25.42
CA PHE A 308 -3.41 -8.44 -25.85
C PHE A 308 -2.19 -8.82 -25.02
N ALA A 309 -1.28 -9.59 -25.63
CA ALA A 309 -0.04 -9.97 -24.97
C ALA A 309 0.93 -8.79 -24.91
N PHE A 310 1.58 -8.62 -23.77
CA PHE A 310 2.58 -7.57 -23.58
C PHE A 310 3.96 -8.13 -23.23
N ASP A 311 4.08 -9.43 -22.96
CA ASP A 311 5.37 -10.07 -22.69
C ASP A 311 5.36 -11.58 -23.03
N ILE A 312 6.55 -12.17 -23.17
CA ILE A 312 6.77 -13.61 -23.38
C ILE A 312 7.79 -14.13 -22.36
N TYR A 313 7.46 -15.24 -21.71
CA TYR A 313 8.30 -15.86 -20.69
C TYR A 313 8.96 -17.15 -21.19
N PHE A 314 8.19 -17.99 -21.89
CA PHE A 314 8.68 -19.22 -22.48
C PHE A 314 8.27 -19.25 -23.95
N HIS A 315 9.24 -19.46 -24.83
CA HIS A 315 9.02 -19.50 -26.27
C HIS A 315 9.35 -20.89 -26.81
N LYS A 316 8.36 -21.55 -27.43
CA LYS A 316 8.57 -22.79 -28.18
C LYS A 316 9.05 -22.50 -29.60
N LEU A 317 10.37 -22.60 -29.80
CA LEU A 317 11.02 -22.63 -31.12
C LEU A 317 11.21 -24.10 -31.55
N LYS A 318 12.41 -24.49 -32.00
CA LYS A 318 12.79 -25.90 -32.15
C LYS A 318 12.72 -26.62 -30.78
N ALA A 319 13.33 -26.00 -29.77
CA ALA A 319 13.25 -26.40 -28.37
C ALA A 319 12.48 -25.33 -27.56
N LEU A 320 11.98 -25.72 -26.39
CA LEU A 320 11.39 -24.78 -25.45
C LEU A 320 12.53 -23.99 -24.78
N LYS A 321 12.42 -22.66 -24.76
CA LYS A 321 13.43 -21.77 -24.16
C LYS A 321 12.77 -20.84 -23.14
N ASP A 322 13.36 -20.72 -21.95
CA ASP A 322 13.06 -19.65 -20.99
C ASP A 322 13.77 -18.38 -21.45
N VAL A 323 13.00 -17.35 -21.75
CA VAL A 323 13.49 -16.07 -22.28
C VAL A 323 13.36 -14.94 -21.28
N ARG A 324 12.91 -15.21 -20.04
CA ARG A 324 12.65 -14.18 -19.02
C ARG A 324 13.88 -13.31 -18.69
N ALA A 325 15.08 -13.88 -18.77
CA ALA A 325 16.32 -13.16 -18.47
C ALA A 325 16.79 -12.24 -19.62
N GLU A 326 16.19 -12.34 -20.81
CA GLU A 326 16.55 -11.53 -21.97
C GLU A 326 15.99 -10.10 -21.85
N PRO A 327 16.61 -9.09 -22.48
CA PRO A 327 16.08 -7.73 -22.53
C PRO A 327 14.68 -7.69 -23.16
N PHE A 328 13.87 -6.73 -22.75
CA PHE A 328 12.52 -6.56 -23.28
C PHE A 328 12.54 -6.02 -24.71
N LEU A 329 13.24 -4.90 -24.92
CA LEU A 329 13.31 -4.18 -26.17
C LEU A 329 14.74 -3.66 -26.35
N VAL A 330 15.33 -3.88 -27.53
CA VAL A 330 16.64 -3.32 -27.90
C VAL A 330 16.45 -2.59 -29.23
N THR A 331 17.10 -1.44 -29.42
CA THR A 331 16.94 -0.59 -30.63
C THR A 331 17.74 -1.10 -31.83
N GLU A 332 18.61 -2.09 -31.62
CA GLU A 332 19.34 -2.80 -32.68
C GLU A 332 18.55 -4.06 -33.09
N ASP A 333 18.78 -4.62 -34.29
CA ASP A 333 18.14 -5.85 -34.83
C ASP A 333 18.44 -7.15 -34.01
N ALA A 334 18.74 -7.01 -32.73
CA ALA A 334 19.02 -8.08 -31.80
C ALA A 334 17.73 -8.78 -31.34
N ASP A 335 17.84 -10.09 -31.16
CA ASP A 335 16.81 -10.97 -30.61
C ASP A 335 16.46 -10.56 -29.17
N ASN A 336 15.19 -10.25 -28.89
CA ASN A 336 14.71 -9.74 -27.61
C ASN A 336 13.28 -10.25 -27.32
N ARG A 337 12.77 -10.06 -26.10
CA ARG A 337 11.44 -10.59 -25.74
C ARG A 337 10.32 -10.00 -26.59
N TYR A 338 10.37 -8.72 -26.94
CA TYR A 338 9.32 -8.09 -27.74
C TYR A 338 9.25 -8.63 -29.19
N SER A 339 10.40 -8.80 -29.86
CA SER A 339 10.43 -9.40 -31.20
C SER A 339 10.05 -10.89 -31.18
N ARG A 340 10.46 -11.63 -30.15
CA ARG A 340 10.01 -13.02 -29.93
C ARG A 340 8.51 -13.14 -29.69
N LEU A 341 7.93 -12.20 -28.95
CA LEU A 341 6.50 -12.17 -28.67
C LEU A 341 5.70 -12.02 -29.97
N GLN A 342 6.12 -11.12 -30.85
CA GLN A 342 5.54 -10.92 -32.18
C GLN A 342 5.63 -12.20 -33.02
N ASP A 343 6.83 -12.77 -33.13
CA ASP A 343 7.05 -14.02 -33.87
C ASP A 343 6.19 -15.18 -33.34
N ALA A 344 6.09 -15.32 -32.02
CA ALA A 344 5.28 -16.35 -31.38
C ALA A 344 3.79 -16.17 -31.72
N ILE A 345 3.27 -14.95 -31.61
CA ILE A 345 1.85 -14.66 -31.86
C ILE A 345 1.51 -14.84 -33.34
N ASP A 346 2.33 -14.36 -34.26
CA ASP A 346 2.10 -14.54 -35.71
C ASP A 346 2.03 -16.02 -36.08
N LYS A 347 2.99 -16.80 -35.59
CA LYS A 347 3.06 -18.25 -35.82
C LYS A 347 1.89 -19.01 -35.20
N VAL A 348 1.46 -18.63 -34.00
CA VAL A 348 0.31 -19.24 -33.32
C VAL A 348 -0.99 -18.86 -34.02
N ASN A 349 -1.19 -17.59 -34.39
CA ASN A 349 -2.36 -17.13 -35.14
C ASN A 349 -2.51 -17.81 -36.50
N ALA A 350 -1.41 -18.11 -37.19
CA ALA A 350 -1.43 -18.80 -38.48
C ALA A 350 -1.97 -20.24 -38.42
N LYS A 351 -2.00 -20.88 -37.24
CA LYS A 351 -2.33 -22.31 -37.09
C LYS A 351 -3.48 -22.59 -36.12
N ARG A 352 -3.76 -21.68 -35.20
CA ARG A 352 -4.75 -21.95 -34.14
C ARG A 352 -6.18 -21.89 -34.66
N THR A 353 -7.11 -22.48 -33.90
CA THR A 353 -8.54 -22.21 -34.07
C THR A 353 -8.92 -20.82 -33.52
N PRO A 354 -9.44 -19.89 -34.33
CA PRO A 354 -9.61 -18.49 -33.93
C PRO A 354 -10.91 -18.26 -33.10
N THR A 355 -10.95 -18.70 -31.84
CA THR A 355 -12.10 -18.50 -30.93
C THR A 355 -12.10 -17.16 -30.17
N PHE A 356 -10.98 -16.42 -30.24
CA PHE A 356 -10.76 -15.11 -29.59
C PHE A 356 -9.70 -14.34 -30.38
N VAL A 357 -9.62 -13.02 -30.19
CA VAL A 357 -8.56 -12.18 -30.78
C VAL A 357 -7.28 -12.33 -29.96
N LEU A 358 -6.17 -12.70 -30.60
CA LEU A 358 -4.85 -12.79 -29.98
C LEU A 358 -3.91 -11.83 -30.70
N ASP A 359 -3.43 -10.81 -30.02
CA ASP A 359 -2.59 -9.77 -30.62
C ASP A 359 -1.53 -9.25 -29.63
N VAL A 360 -0.54 -8.52 -30.14
CA VAL A 360 0.57 -7.95 -29.37
C VAL A 360 0.29 -6.47 -29.06
N LYS A 361 0.49 -6.04 -27.81
CA LYS A 361 0.49 -4.62 -27.47
C LYS A 361 1.63 -3.89 -28.17
N LYS A 362 1.34 -2.72 -28.74
CA LYS A 362 2.36 -1.92 -29.43
C LYS A 362 3.19 -1.14 -28.41
N PHE A 363 4.49 -1.41 -28.37
CA PHE A 363 5.45 -0.68 -27.55
C PHE A 363 6.25 0.31 -28.38
N MET A 364 6.52 1.47 -27.79
CA MET A 364 7.42 2.50 -28.33
C MET A 364 8.51 2.82 -27.30
N VAL A 365 9.66 3.32 -27.73
CA VAL A 365 10.62 3.92 -26.78
C VAL A 365 9.95 5.08 -26.06
N CYS A 366 10.10 5.15 -24.73
CA CYS A 366 9.47 6.18 -23.91
C CYS A 366 10.15 7.53 -24.13
N THR A 367 9.40 8.45 -24.73
CA THR A 367 9.75 9.85 -24.95
C THR A 367 8.51 10.69 -24.66
N HIS A 368 8.69 12.01 -24.49
CA HIS A 368 7.54 12.92 -24.39
C HIS A 368 6.59 12.80 -25.60
N ALA A 369 7.15 12.63 -26.81
CA ALA A 369 6.39 12.49 -28.04
C ALA A 369 5.58 11.18 -28.09
N SER A 370 6.17 10.04 -27.68
CA SER A 370 5.45 8.76 -27.66
C SER A 370 4.37 8.73 -26.57
N CYS A 371 4.63 9.33 -25.40
CA CYS A 371 3.60 9.51 -24.37
C CYS A 371 2.44 10.36 -24.91
N LYS A 372 2.75 11.48 -25.58
CA LYS A 372 1.75 12.37 -26.19
C LYS A 372 0.91 11.64 -27.23
N GLN A 373 1.55 10.88 -28.12
CA GLN A 373 0.86 10.10 -29.15
C GLN A 373 -0.11 9.08 -28.55
N LEU A 374 0.29 8.35 -27.51
CA LEU A 374 -0.57 7.35 -26.85
C LEU A 374 -1.76 8.00 -26.13
N LEU A 375 -1.54 9.11 -25.42
CA LEU A 375 -2.59 9.84 -24.71
C LEU A 375 -3.56 10.56 -25.65
N GLU A 376 -3.08 11.11 -26.76
CA GLU A 376 -3.96 11.68 -27.79
C GLU A 376 -4.79 10.57 -28.44
N LYS A 377 -4.18 9.41 -28.72
CA LYS A 377 -4.88 8.27 -29.31
C LYS A 377 -5.96 7.70 -28.37
N SER A 378 -5.72 7.64 -27.06
CA SER A 378 -6.71 7.16 -26.09
C SER A 378 -7.96 8.06 -26.02
N LYS A 379 -7.83 9.35 -26.35
CA LYS A 379 -8.92 10.33 -26.35
C LYS A 379 -9.78 10.34 -27.61
N ARG A 380 -9.34 9.68 -28.70
CA ARG A 380 -10.08 9.68 -29.97
C ARG A 380 -11.38 8.88 -29.88
N PRO A 381 -12.51 9.34 -30.43
CA PRO A 381 -13.83 8.75 -30.17
C PRO A 381 -14.12 7.45 -30.94
N THR A 382 -13.45 7.21 -32.08
CA THR A 382 -13.74 6.08 -32.98
C THR A 382 -12.71 4.96 -32.84
N GLU A 383 -13.13 3.70 -33.07
CA GLU A 383 -12.22 2.54 -33.06
C GLU A 383 -11.21 2.56 -34.21
N GLU A 384 -11.56 3.17 -35.35
CA GLU A 384 -10.67 3.30 -36.52
C GLU A 384 -9.44 4.16 -36.23
N ASP A 385 -9.57 5.18 -35.37
CA ASP A 385 -8.49 6.11 -35.04
C ASP A 385 -7.93 5.92 -33.61
N GLY A 386 -8.69 5.28 -32.72
CA GLY A 386 -8.40 5.09 -31.30
C GLY A 386 -8.00 3.67 -30.90
N PHE A 387 -8.19 3.31 -29.63
CA PHE A 387 -8.05 1.93 -29.15
C PHE A 387 -9.44 1.26 -29.08
N PRO A 388 -9.55 -0.06 -29.33
CA PRO A 388 -10.84 -0.76 -29.36
C PRO A 388 -11.44 -1.00 -27.97
N TYR A 389 -10.77 -0.52 -26.91
CA TYR A 389 -11.14 -0.74 -25.52
C TYR A 389 -10.80 0.47 -24.65
N HIS A 390 -11.37 0.50 -23.44
CA HIS A 390 -11.10 1.57 -22.48
C HIS A 390 -9.64 1.53 -22.02
N ILE A 391 -9.03 2.71 -21.92
CA ILE A 391 -7.64 2.92 -21.50
C ILE A 391 -7.67 3.67 -20.18
N ASP A 392 -7.00 3.15 -19.15
CA ASP A 392 -6.97 3.72 -17.79
C ASP A 392 -5.56 4.19 -17.39
N GLY A 393 -4.71 4.47 -18.38
CA GLY A 393 -3.37 5.01 -18.18
C GLY A 393 -2.29 4.49 -19.14
N LEU A 394 -1.05 4.48 -18.68
CA LEU A 394 0.14 4.04 -19.43
C LEU A 394 0.96 3.04 -18.61
N ILE A 395 1.67 2.15 -19.30
CA ILE A 395 2.63 1.21 -18.73
C ILE A 395 4.04 1.53 -19.25
N PHE A 396 5.03 1.49 -18.37
CA PHE A 396 6.44 1.72 -18.68
C PHE A 396 7.27 0.49 -18.30
N THR A 397 7.63 -0.30 -19.31
CA THR A 397 8.42 -1.52 -19.14
C THR A 397 9.90 -1.22 -19.37
N PRO A 398 10.82 -1.57 -18.46
CA PRO A 398 12.24 -1.32 -18.69
C PRO A 398 12.76 -2.10 -19.90
N MET A 399 13.56 -1.46 -20.74
CA MET A 399 14.01 -2.04 -22.03
C MET A 399 15.11 -3.08 -21.85
N GLU A 400 16.11 -2.78 -21.02
CA GLU A 400 17.37 -3.56 -20.93
C GLU A 400 17.30 -4.74 -19.95
N TYR A 401 16.31 -4.78 -19.05
CA TYR A 401 16.26 -5.77 -17.97
C TYR A 401 15.32 -6.94 -18.29
N GLY A 402 15.68 -8.12 -17.76
CA GLY A 402 14.80 -9.29 -17.74
C GLY A 402 13.61 -9.13 -16.78
N VAL A 403 12.65 -10.04 -16.88
CA VAL A 403 11.38 -10.02 -16.13
C VAL A 403 11.64 -9.97 -14.63
N GLY A 404 11.25 -8.86 -14.00
CA GLY A 404 11.39 -8.67 -12.56
C GLY A 404 12.82 -8.37 -12.08
N MET A 405 13.75 -8.09 -12.99
CA MET A 405 15.13 -7.76 -12.67
C MET A 405 15.31 -6.24 -12.50
N THR A 406 16.19 -5.86 -11.58
CA THR A 406 16.62 -4.46 -11.33
C THR A 406 18.11 -4.26 -11.57
N ASP A 407 18.79 -5.33 -11.96
CA ASP A 407 20.24 -5.45 -12.17
C ASP A 407 20.46 -6.70 -13.03
N THR A 408 21.44 -6.66 -13.93
CA THR A 408 21.80 -7.76 -14.83
C THR A 408 22.37 -8.98 -14.10
N ASP A 409 22.89 -8.80 -12.88
CA ASP A 409 23.45 -9.90 -12.07
C ASP A 409 22.39 -10.72 -11.31
N LYS A 410 21.12 -10.27 -11.28
CA LYS A 410 20.05 -10.96 -10.56
C LYS A 410 19.38 -12.02 -11.44
N THR A 411 19.06 -13.18 -10.85
CA THR A 411 18.31 -14.24 -11.53
C THR A 411 16.81 -13.98 -11.54
N VAL A 412 16.15 -14.43 -12.61
CA VAL A 412 14.68 -14.48 -12.69
C VAL A 412 14.12 -15.45 -11.64
N LYS A 413 12.91 -15.17 -11.15
CA LYS A 413 12.30 -15.92 -10.05
C LYS A 413 11.03 -16.63 -10.51
N ASP A 414 10.86 -17.87 -10.07
CA ASP A 414 9.64 -18.66 -10.26
C ASP A 414 8.55 -18.25 -9.25
N LYS A 415 8.32 -16.96 -9.04
CA LYS A 415 7.23 -16.47 -8.20
C LYS A 415 6.90 -15.04 -8.57
N GLN A 416 5.67 -14.63 -8.34
CA GLN A 416 5.28 -13.24 -8.44
C GLN A 416 6.14 -12.37 -7.51
N ILE A 417 6.70 -11.31 -8.09
CA ILE A 417 7.50 -10.29 -7.39
C ILE A 417 7.02 -8.90 -7.80
N THR A 418 7.34 -7.89 -7.00
CA THR A 418 7.27 -6.49 -7.46
C THR A 418 8.46 -6.23 -8.39
N TRP A 419 8.21 -5.62 -9.54
CA TRP A 419 9.26 -5.20 -10.46
C TRP A 419 9.48 -3.69 -10.32
N ASP A 420 10.49 -3.32 -9.53
CA ASP A 420 10.68 -1.93 -9.07
C ASP A 420 10.98 -0.92 -10.18
N LEU A 421 11.31 -1.40 -11.39
CA LEU A 421 11.55 -0.59 -12.59
C LEU A 421 10.40 -0.64 -13.61
N ASN A 422 9.33 -1.39 -13.36
CA ASN A 422 8.19 -1.49 -14.26
C ASN A 422 7.01 -0.69 -13.70
N PHE A 423 6.70 0.43 -14.35
CA PHE A 423 5.81 1.43 -13.81
C PHE A 423 4.43 1.44 -14.48
N LYS A 424 3.41 1.81 -13.70
CA LYS A 424 2.09 2.19 -14.18
C LYS A 424 1.83 3.65 -13.85
N TRP A 425 1.28 4.38 -14.80
CA TRP A 425 0.71 5.70 -14.58
C TRP A 425 -0.80 5.63 -14.81
N LYS A 426 -1.55 6.33 -13.96
CA LYS A 426 -3.00 6.52 -14.08
C LYS A 426 -3.33 8.01 -13.89
N PRO A 427 -4.41 8.52 -14.50
CA PRO A 427 -5.00 9.78 -14.11
C PRO A 427 -5.23 9.85 -12.59
N ALA A 428 -5.05 11.04 -12.00
CA ALA A 428 -5.05 11.23 -10.56
C ALA A 428 -6.37 10.79 -9.90
N ASP A 429 -7.47 11.14 -10.56
CA ASP A 429 -8.86 10.88 -10.22
C ASP A 429 -9.26 9.40 -10.33
N GLU A 430 -8.46 8.57 -11.00
CA GLU A 430 -8.67 7.12 -11.11
C GLU A 430 -7.90 6.30 -10.06
N ASN A 431 -7.17 6.95 -9.15
CA ASN A 431 -6.48 6.24 -8.07
C ASN A 431 -7.45 5.83 -6.97
N THR A 432 -7.42 4.54 -6.64
CA THR A 432 -8.25 3.94 -5.59
C THR A 432 -7.40 3.16 -4.60
N ILE A 433 -7.94 2.93 -3.40
CA ILE A 433 -7.35 2.05 -2.39
C ILE A 433 -8.43 1.10 -1.88
N ASP A 434 -8.11 -0.19 -1.81
CA ASP A 434 -9.00 -1.17 -1.21
C ASP A 434 -8.76 -1.26 0.31
N PHE A 435 -9.75 -0.85 1.10
CA PHE A 435 -9.71 -0.87 2.57
C PHE A 435 -10.59 -1.97 3.14
N LEU A 436 -10.18 -2.54 4.28
CA LEU A 436 -11.13 -3.21 5.16
C LEU A 436 -11.80 -2.15 6.01
N ILE A 437 -13.14 -2.15 6.05
CA ILE A 437 -13.90 -1.15 6.77
C ILE A 437 -14.40 -1.65 8.14
N GLN A 438 -14.35 -0.78 9.13
CA GLN A 438 -15.15 -0.90 10.37
C GLN A 438 -15.92 0.40 10.55
N MET A 439 -17.09 0.37 11.16
CA MET A 439 -17.93 1.56 11.32
C MET A 439 -18.48 1.64 12.73
N GLU A 440 -18.75 2.86 13.19
CA GLU A 440 -19.43 3.09 14.45
C GLU A 440 -20.92 2.73 14.35
N ASP A 441 -21.48 2.17 15.42
CA ASP A 441 -22.91 1.83 15.47
C ASP A 441 -23.80 3.07 15.42
N LYS A 442 -23.29 4.22 15.85
CA LYS A 442 -24.03 5.48 15.95
C LYS A 442 -23.97 6.26 14.64
N ASP A 443 -25.10 6.87 14.29
CA ASP A 443 -25.18 7.86 13.23
C ASP A 443 -24.86 9.23 13.80
N HIS A 444 -24.15 10.02 13.01
CA HIS A 444 -23.81 11.41 13.27
C HIS A 444 -24.64 12.31 12.37
N VAL A 445 -24.94 13.53 12.81
CA VAL A 445 -25.73 14.49 12.04
C VAL A 445 -24.81 15.59 11.54
N HIS A 446 -24.75 15.79 10.23
CA HIS A 446 -24.13 16.97 9.66
C HIS A 446 -25.12 18.13 9.74
N ALA A 447 -24.83 19.10 10.60
CA ALA A 447 -25.67 20.27 10.82
C ALA A 447 -25.35 21.35 9.76
N ASP A 448 -25.69 21.09 8.50
CA ASP A 448 -25.82 22.14 7.49
C ASP A 448 -27.25 22.70 7.54
N PRO A 449 -27.46 24.00 7.81
CA PRO A 449 -28.78 24.62 7.83
C PRO A 449 -29.58 24.47 6.52
N ALA A 450 -28.90 24.28 5.38
CA ALA A 450 -29.54 24.17 4.07
C ALA A 450 -29.89 22.72 3.69
N ASN A 451 -29.12 21.73 4.13
CA ASN A 451 -29.34 20.32 3.79
C ASN A 451 -28.77 19.36 4.86
N PRO A 452 -29.50 19.12 5.97
CA PRO A 452 -29.04 18.21 7.00
C PRO A 452 -29.05 16.77 6.49
N TYR A 453 -27.96 16.04 6.71
CA TYR A 453 -27.86 14.62 6.41
C TYR A 453 -27.18 13.86 7.55
N THR A 454 -27.56 12.59 7.69
CA THR A 454 -26.92 11.65 8.62
C THR A 454 -25.74 10.97 7.95
N TYR A 455 -24.69 10.68 8.71
CA TYR A 455 -23.53 9.94 8.22
C TYR A 455 -22.97 8.99 9.28
N LYS A 456 -22.26 7.95 8.85
CA LYS A 456 -21.43 7.10 9.71
C LYS A 456 -19.96 7.40 9.52
N ILE A 457 -19.20 7.32 10.62
CA ILE A 457 -17.74 7.35 10.59
C ILE A 457 -17.26 5.92 10.34
N VAL A 458 -16.48 5.75 9.27
CA VAL A 458 -15.92 4.48 8.83
C VAL A 458 -14.40 4.52 9.00
N GLN A 459 -13.87 3.61 9.80
CA GLN A 459 -12.43 3.38 9.96
C GLN A 459 -11.88 2.49 8.85
N LEU A 460 -10.77 2.92 8.26
CA LEU A 460 -10.14 2.33 7.09
C LEU A 460 -8.85 1.60 7.49
N PHE A 461 -8.84 0.30 7.26
CA PHE A 461 -7.73 -0.58 7.58
C PHE A 461 -7.02 -1.09 6.33
N VAL A 462 -5.70 -1.16 6.41
CA VAL A 462 -4.80 -1.76 5.42
C VAL A 462 -4.00 -2.89 6.06
N GLN A 463 -3.42 -3.73 5.21
CA GLN A 463 -2.56 -4.81 5.65
C GLN A 463 -1.13 -4.30 5.88
N PHE A 464 -0.49 -4.68 6.98
CA PHE A 464 0.89 -4.31 7.30
C PHE A 464 1.69 -5.54 7.70
N GLY A 465 2.71 -5.88 6.90
CA GLY A 465 3.64 -6.98 7.14
C GLY A 465 5.11 -6.54 7.13
N SER A 466 6.01 -7.51 7.10
CA SER A 466 7.47 -7.28 7.13
C SER A 466 7.97 -6.42 5.96
N PHE A 467 7.34 -6.53 4.79
CA PHE A 467 7.67 -5.75 3.59
C PHE A 467 7.18 -4.29 3.66
N ASP A 468 6.34 -3.93 4.64
CA ASP A 468 5.78 -2.58 4.79
C ASP A 468 6.57 -1.71 5.80
N VAL A 469 7.57 -2.28 6.47
CA VAL A 469 8.38 -1.60 7.51
C VAL A 469 8.98 -0.29 6.99
N ASP A 470 9.48 -0.28 5.76
CA ASP A 470 10.09 0.90 5.14
C ASP A 470 9.06 1.88 4.55
N ALA A 471 7.79 1.47 4.41
CA ALA A 471 6.74 2.32 3.87
C ALA A 471 6.19 3.32 4.92
N ASN A 472 6.45 3.07 6.20
CA ASN A 472 6.17 4.00 7.30
C ASN A 472 7.31 3.99 8.34
N PRO A 473 8.50 4.52 8.00
CA PRO A 473 9.72 4.33 8.78
C PRO A 473 9.61 4.77 10.24
N GLN A 474 9.09 5.97 10.51
CA GLN A 474 9.00 6.51 11.87
C GLN A 474 8.07 5.67 12.74
N GLN A 475 6.88 5.30 12.22
CA GLN A 475 5.96 4.43 12.95
C GLN A 475 6.56 3.05 13.20
N SER A 476 7.27 2.48 12.22
CA SER A 476 7.95 1.20 12.37
C SER A 476 8.98 1.22 13.51
N ILE A 477 9.76 2.32 13.61
CA ILE A 477 10.72 2.53 14.69
C ILE A 477 10.01 2.64 16.04
N PHE A 478 8.92 3.41 16.11
CA PHE A 478 8.13 3.50 17.35
C PHE A 478 7.58 2.14 17.78
N GLN A 479 7.23 1.27 16.84
CA GLN A 479 6.79 -0.10 17.10
C GLN A 479 7.95 -1.08 17.39
N GLY A 480 9.20 -0.69 17.16
CA GLY A 480 10.39 -1.52 17.39
C GLY A 480 10.65 -2.57 16.31
N TYR A 481 10.16 -2.35 15.08
CA TYR A 481 10.25 -3.32 14.00
C TYR A 481 11.65 -3.50 13.40
N GLU A 482 12.59 -2.62 13.71
CA GLU A 482 14.00 -2.85 13.46
C GLU A 482 14.49 -4.13 14.15
N THR A 483 13.99 -4.42 15.35
CA THR A 483 14.35 -5.62 16.12
C THR A 483 13.35 -6.77 16.01
N ASP A 484 12.05 -6.45 15.96
CA ASP A 484 10.96 -7.43 15.98
C ASP A 484 9.95 -7.10 14.87
N PRO A 485 10.33 -7.29 13.59
CA PRO A 485 9.42 -7.03 12.48
C PRO A 485 8.23 -8.00 12.53
N PRO A 486 7.04 -7.58 12.07
CA PRO A 486 5.87 -8.45 12.04
C PRO A 486 6.14 -9.67 11.16
N ARG A 487 5.93 -10.88 11.71
CA ARG A 487 6.07 -12.15 11.00
C ARG A 487 4.91 -12.37 10.03
N ASP A 488 3.71 -12.10 10.51
CA ASP A 488 2.47 -12.18 9.77
C ASP A 488 1.91 -10.78 9.51
N SER A 489 1.22 -10.65 8.40
CA SER A 489 0.49 -9.45 8.05
C SER A 489 -0.65 -9.20 9.03
N LYS A 490 -0.73 -7.98 9.57
CA LYS A 490 -1.82 -7.54 10.47
C LYS A 490 -2.59 -6.37 9.88
N LEU A 491 -3.81 -6.14 10.38
CA LEU A 491 -4.59 -4.95 10.02
C LEU A 491 -4.12 -3.75 10.87
N VAL A 492 -3.92 -2.62 10.21
CA VAL A 492 -3.59 -1.33 10.85
C VAL A 492 -4.43 -0.22 10.22
N LEU A 493 -4.72 0.82 10.99
CA LEU A 493 -5.33 2.04 10.46
C LEU A 493 -4.41 2.68 9.41
N PHE A 494 -4.99 3.15 8.31
CA PHE A 494 -4.24 3.79 7.24
C PHE A 494 -3.78 5.21 7.63
N LYS A 495 -2.57 5.32 8.17
CA LYS A 495 -1.95 6.60 8.58
C LYS A 495 -0.59 6.79 7.89
N PRO A 496 -0.55 7.17 6.60
CA PRO A 496 0.68 7.49 5.90
C PRO A 496 1.34 8.76 6.45
N THR A 497 2.67 8.81 6.44
CA THR A 497 3.47 9.98 6.86
C THR A 497 3.84 10.90 5.70
N GLU A 498 3.57 10.50 4.46
CA GLU A 498 3.86 11.29 3.25
C GLU A 498 2.68 11.18 2.27
N PRO A 499 2.43 12.21 1.44
CA PRO A 499 3.22 13.43 1.31
C PRO A 499 2.92 14.45 2.42
N LEU A 500 3.85 15.37 2.63
CA LEU A 500 3.72 16.48 3.57
C LEU A 500 3.07 17.69 2.89
N ASN A 501 2.35 18.50 3.66
CA ASN A 501 1.86 19.82 3.24
C ASN A 501 2.98 20.88 3.31
N GLU A 502 2.69 22.12 2.90
CA GLU A 502 3.67 23.22 2.85
C GLU A 502 4.32 23.55 4.19
N ILE A 503 3.60 23.28 5.28
CA ILE A 503 4.09 23.52 6.63
C ILE A 503 4.82 22.31 7.21
N GLY A 504 5.04 21.22 6.45
CA GLY A 504 5.75 20.03 6.92
C GLY A 504 4.99 19.25 7.99
N ALA A 505 3.71 18.98 7.72
CA ALA A 505 2.85 18.02 8.43
C ALA A 505 2.20 17.06 7.41
N PRO A 506 1.76 15.84 7.80
CA PRO A 506 1.01 14.96 6.90
C PRO A 506 -0.20 15.67 6.28
N ILE A 507 -0.47 15.41 4.99
CA ILE A 507 -1.51 16.15 4.27
C ILE A 507 -2.93 15.94 4.82
N ASP A 508 -3.20 14.79 5.44
CA ASP A 508 -4.44 14.49 6.16
C ASP A 508 -4.18 13.50 7.32
N GLU A 509 -4.27 14.01 8.55
CA GLU A 509 -4.13 13.21 9.78
C GLU A 509 -5.30 12.23 9.99
N ASN A 510 -6.43 12.49 9.32
CA ASN A 510 -7.65 11.69 9.34
C ASN A 510 -7.79 10.78 8.12
N SER A 511 -6.71 10.55 7.38
CA SER A 511 -6.64 9.62 6.23
C SER A 511 -7.13 8.18 6.49
N HIS A 512 -7.31 7.80 7.76
CA HIS A 512 -7.88 6.51 8.19
C HIS A 512 -9.40 6.54 8.39
N LEU A 513 -10.09 7.66 8.11
CA LEU A 513 -11.52 7.85 8.34
C LEU A 513 -12.24 8.22 7.04
N ALA A 514 -13.43 7.66 6.84
CA ALA A 514 -14.39 8.09 5.83
C ALA A 514 -15.70 8.53 6.51
N TYR A 515 -16.31 9.59 5.98
CA TYR A 515 -17.59 10.11 6.46
C TYR A 515 -18.65 9.78 5.40
N VAL A 516 -19.39 8.69 5.61
CA VAL A 516 -20.27 8.14 4.57
C VAL A 516 -21.73 8.47 4.90
N PRO A 517 -22.47 9.15 4.01
CA PRO A 517 -23.88 9.45 4.21
C PRO A 517 -24.70 8.18 4.48
N SER A 518 -25.54 8.22 5.51
CA SER A 518 -26.44 7.12 5.90
C SER A 518 -27.89 7.45 5.56
N MET A 519 -28.64 6.44 5.15
CA MET A 519 -30.11 6.46 5.04
C MET A 519 -30.65 5.39 5.99
N ASP A 520 -31.39 5.81 7.02
CA ASP A 520 -31.95 4.93 8.06
C ASP A 520 -30.92 3.99 8.72
N GLY A 521 -29.70 4.50 8.97
CA GLY A 521 -28.60 3.74 9.56
C GLY A 521 -27.85 2.81 8.60
N VAL A 522 -28.21 2.80 7.31
CA VAL A 522 -27.53 2.01 6.27
C VAL A 522 -26.67 2.92 5.40
N ILE A 523 -25.44 2.50 5.12
CA ILE A 523 -24.50 3.19 4.23
C ILE A 523 -24.27 2.38 2.95
N TYR A 524 -24.04 3.09 1.85
CA TYR A 524 -23.94 2.50 0.52
C TYR A 524 -22.65 2.93 -0.21
N SER A 525 -22.20 2.09 -1.14
CA SER A 525 -21.22 2.46 -2.15
C SER A 525 -21.84 3.31 -3.27
N GLU A 526 -21.03 3.92 -4.14
CA GLU A 526 -21.50 4.60 -5.37
C GLU A 526 -22.27 3.64 -6.30
N LEU A 527 -21.92 2.36 -6.31
CA LEU A 527 -22.67 1.31 -7.01
C LEU A 527 -23.93 0.84 -6.27
N ARG A 528 -24.34 1.54 -5.21
CA ARG A 528 -25.52 1.25 -4.35
C ARG A 528 -25.46 -0.12 -3.67
N GLU A 529 -24.25 -0.62 -3.40
CA GLU A 529 -24.06 -1.82 -2.60
C GLU A 529 -24.09 -1.45 -1.12
N VAL A 530 -24.78 -2.24 -0.31
CA VAL A 530 -24.81 -2.07 1.15
C VAL A 530 -23.41 -2.36 1.73
N LEU A 531 -22.92 -1.46 2.59
CA LEU A 531 -21.63 -1.62 3.27
C LEU A 531 -21.84 -2.13 4.70
N GLU A 532 -21.18 -3.24 5.03
CA GLU A 532 -21.19 -3.84 6.36
C GLU A 532 -19.76 -3.91 6.94
N PRO A 533 -19.60 -4.02 8.28
CA PRO A 533 -18.30 -4.18 8.90
C PRO A 533 -17.52 -5.38 8.35
N ASN A 534 -16.20 -5.24 8.25
CA ASN A 534 -15.26 -6.23 7.72
C ASN A 534 -15.38 -6.53 6.22
N MET A 535 -16.11 -5.70 5.46
CA MET A 535 -16.05 -5.72 4.01
C MET A 535 -14.77 -5.09 3.48
N ILE A 536 -14.29 -5.58 2.33
CA ILE A 536 -13.25 -4.90 1.56
C ILE A 536 -13.93 -3.99 0.55
N VAL A 537 -13.62 -2.70 0.62
CA VAL A 537 -14.26 -1.66 -0.17
C VAL A 537 -13.19 -0.88 -0.91
N GLU A 538 -13.39 -0.73 -2.22
CA GLU A 538 -12.56 0.14 -3.05
C GLU A 538 -13.03 1.57 -2.89
N CYS A 539 -12.14 2.44 -2.40
CA CYS A 539 -12.43 3.85 -2.16
C CYS A 539 -11.57 4.73 -3.07
N ARG A 540 -12.17 5.80 -3.59
CA ARG A 540 -11.47 6.94 -4.19
C ARG A 540 -11.39 8.09 -3.19
N TYR A 541 -10.44 9.00 -3.37
CA TYR A 541 -10.29 10.16 -2.51
C TYR A 541 -10.66 11.44 -3.25
N ASP A 542 -11.62 12.19 -2.70
CA ASP A 542 -12.02 13.51 -3.16
C ASP A 542 -12.40 14.35 -1.93
N LYS A 543 -11.40 15.07 -1.38
CA LYS A 543 -11.50 15.80 -0.10
C LYS A 543 -12.02 14.94 1.07
N GLY A 544 -11.87 13.63 0.95
CA GLY A 544 -12.43 12.61 1.82
C GLY A 544 -12.58 11.29 1.06
N TRP A 545 -12.64 10.18 1.78
CA TRP A 545 -12.80 8.86 1.18
C TRP A 545 -14.25 8.60 0.76
N ILE A 546 -14.43 8.20 -0.50
CA ILE A 546 -15.73 7.85 -1.09
C ILE A 546 -15.72 6.36 -1.45
N PRO A 547 -16.58 5.54 -0.82
CA PRO A 547 -16.76 4.12 -1.17
C PRO A 547 -17.32 3.93 -2.58
N MET A 548 -16.55 3.36 -3.50
CA MET A 548 -16.99 3.12 -4.87
C MET A 548 -17.77 1.82 -4.99
N ARG A 549 -17.20 0.72 -4.48
CA ARG A 549 -17.76 -0.63 -4.58
C ARG A 549 -17.19 -1.61 -3.56
N VAL A 550 -17.91 -2.69 -3.31
CA VAL A 550 -17.44 -3.84 -2.54
C VAL A 550 -16.56 -4.73 -3.43
N ARG A 551 -15.38 -5.10 -2.92
CA ARG A 551 -14.43 -6.00 -3.59
C ARG A 551 -14.71 -7.44 -3.23
N TRP A 552 -15.77 -7.99 -3.82
CA TRP A 552 -16.22 -9.37 -3.61
C TRP A 552 -15.12 -10.40 -3.88
N ASP A 553 -14.22 -10.12 -4.82
CA ASP A 553 -13.02 -10.92 -5.13
C ASP A 553 -12.05 -11.06 -3.93
N LYS A 554 -12.06 -10.08 -3.01
CA LYS A 554 -11.16 -10.01 -1.85
C LYS A 554 -11.79 -10.47 -0.54
N MET A 555 -13.11 -10.74 -0.54
CA MET A 555 -13.85 -11.07 0.68
C MET A 555 -13.49 -12.44 1.28
N LYS A 556 -13.09 -13.42 0.45
CA LYS A 556 -12.76 -14.77 0.93
C LYS A 556 -11.60 -14.78 1.93
N ASN A 557 -10.56 -13.99 1.66
CA ASN A 557 -9.38 -13.88 2.50
C ASN A 557 -9.33 -12.57 3.31
N ARG A 558 -10.29 -11.66 3.10
CA ARG A 558 -10.36 -10.31 3.69
C ARG A 558 -9.01 -9.58 3.60
N ASN A 559 -8.46 -9.54 2.39
CA ASN A 559 -7.14 -8.96 2.11
C ASN A 559 -7.29 -7.56 1.49
N PRO A 560 -7.28 -6.47 2.30
CA PRO A 560 -7.18 -5.11 1.77
C PRO A 560 -5.80 -4.87 1.13
N ASN A 561 -5.57 -3.68 0.57
CA ASN A 561 -4.25 -3.33 0.07
C ASN A 561 -3.19 -3.38 1.18
N ALA A 562 -1.98 -3.80 0.82
CA ALA A 562 -0.80 -3.66 1.68
C ALA A 562 -0.50 -2.17 1.89
N PHE A 563 0.04 -1.83 3.07
CA PHE A 563 0.28 -0.45 3.47
C PHE A 563 1.19 0.26 2.47
N ARG A 564 2.24 -0.40 1.97
CA ARG A 564 3.12 0.17 0.94
C ARG A 564 2.39 0.54 -0.35
N THR A 565 1.42 -0.27 -0.77
CA THR A 565 0.62 -0.04 -1.98
C THR A 565 -0.34 1.12 -1.75
N ALA A 566 -1.05 1.10 -0.62
CA ALA A 566 -1.95 2.18 -0.23
C ALA A 566 -1.21 3.52 -0.07
N ALA A 567 -0.05 3.52 0.59
CA ALA A 567 0.77 4.71 0.78
C ALA A 567 1.36 5.25 -0.55
N SER A 568 1.63 4.37 -1.51
CA SER A 568 2.06 4.78 -2.86
C SER A 568 0.91 5.46 -3.62
N ASN A 569 -0.28 4.84 -3.63
CA ASN A 569 -1.46 5.44 -4.26
C ASN A 569 -1.84 6.77 -3.60
N TRP A 570 -1.79 6.85 -2.27
CA TRP A 570 -2.00 8.10 -1.51
C TRP A 570 -1.01 9.20 -1.88
N TYR A 571 0.26 8.85 -2.08
CA TYR A 571 1.24 9.81 -2.57
C TYR A 571 0.84 10.37 -3.94
N THR A 572 0.48 9.52 -4.89
CA THR A 572 0.07 9.94 -6.24
C THR A 572 -1.26 10.70 -6.26
N ILE A 573 -2.20 10.40 -5.36
CA ILE A 573 -3.45 11.17 -5.20
C ILE A 573 -3.15 12.65 -4.89
N HIS A 574 -2.15 12.90 -4.04
CA HIS A 574 -1.82 14.25 -3.55
C HIS A 574 -0.65 14.94 -4.26
N ARG A 575 0.14 14.17 -5.01
CA ARG A 575 1.24 14.61 -5.87
C ARG A 575 1.12 13.89 -7.22
N PRO A 576 0.07 14.18 -8.00
CA PRO A 576 -0.20 13.46 -9.23
C PRO A 576 0.79 13.82 -10.33
N ILE A 577 1.20 12.81 -11.09
CA ILE A 577 1.87 13.03 -12.36
C ILE A 577 0.82 13.43 -13.38
N THR A 578 0.87 14.68 -13.84
CA THR A 578 -0.07 15.18 -14.84
C THR A 578 0.31 14.70 -16.25
N GLU A 579 -0.65 14.68 -17.17
CA GLU A 579 -0.35 14.42 -18.58
C GLU A 579 0.69 15.41 -19.15
N HIS A 580 0.64 16.67 -18.72
CA HIS A 580 1.61 17.67 -19.15
C HIS A 580 3.05 17.29 -18.76
N MET A 581 3.24 16.80 -17.53
CA MET A 581 4.55 16.32 -17.06
C MET A 581 5.07 15.12 -17.88
N LEU A 582 4.18 14.27 -18.39
CA LEU A 582 4.58 13.14 -19.24
C LEU A 582 4.91 13.56 -20.67
N THR A 583 4.22 14.57 -21.19
CA THR A 583 4.23 14.95 -22.60
C THR A 583 5.11 16.15 -22.93
N SER A 584 5.67 16.83 -21.92
CA SER A 584 6.59 17.94 -22.08
C SER A 584 7.71 17.88 -21.03
N PRO A 585 8.91 18.41 -21.33
CA PRO A 585 9.97 18.55 -20.34
C PRO A 585 9.44 19.28 -19.10
N TYR A 586 9.58 18.63 -17.95
CA TYR A 586 9.22 19.18 -16.65
C TYR A 586 10.51 19.40 -15.85
N GLN A 587 10.57 20.46 -15.06
CA GLN A 587 11.67 20.70 -14.13
C GLN A 587 11.06 20.83 -12.75
N SER A 588 11.35 19.86 -11.88
CA SER A 588 10.87 19.88 -10.50
C SER A 588 11.61 20.96 -9.70
N ASP A 589 10.86 21.74 -8.91
CA ASP A 589 11.43 22.69 -7.94
C ASP A 589 12.16 21.99 -6.78
N GLN A 590 11.93 20.68 -6.59
CA GLN A 590 12.43 19.90 -5.44
C GLN A 590 13.53 18.89 -5.80
N TYR A 591 14.04 18.89 -7.04
CA TYR A 591 15.12 17.99 -7.43
C TYR A 591 16.46 18.41 -6.79
N TYR A 592 16.72 17.86 -5.60
CA TYR A 592 18.07 17.86 -5.04
C TYR A 592 18.92 16.92 -5.90
N GLU A 593 19.91 17.45 -6.62
CA GLU A 593 20.90 16.64 -7.31
C GLU A 593 21.55 15.66 -6.34
N GLU A 594 21.18 14.37 -6.44
CA GLU A 594 21.76 13.27 -5.65
C GLU A 594 23.22 13.00 -6.02
N ASN A 595 23.72 13.57 -7.13
CA ASN A 595 25.11 13.52 -7.53
C ASN A 595 25.95 14.60 -6.83
N ARG A 596 25.97 14.61 -5.49
CA ARG A 596 27.04 15.31 -4.77
C ARG A 596 28.27 14.41 -4.78
N GLU A 597 29.20 14.66 -5.70
CA GLU A 597 30.54 14.09 -5.62
C GLU A 597 31.10 14.25 -4.19
N GLU A 598 31.74 13.20 -3.69
CA GLU A 598 32.22 13.14 -2.32
C GLU A 598 33.49 14.02 -2.15
N SER A 599 33.28 15.31 -1.93
CA SER A 599 34.34 16.32 -1.80
C SER A 599 35.26 16.08 -0.60
N ALA A 600 36.50 16.56 -0.70
CA ALA A 600 37.45 16.51 0.40
C ALA A 600 36.94 17.28 1.62
N LEU A 601 36.22 18.39 1.39
CA LEU A 601 35.48 19.15 2.40
C LEU A 601 34.56 18.27 3.27
N ARG A 602 33.66 17.50 2.63
CA ARG A 602 32.69 16.66 3.35
C ARG A 602 33.39 15.55 4.13
N LYS A 603 34.43 14.95 3.55
CA LYS A 603 35.26 13.93 4.21
C LYS A 603 35.97 14.50 5.43
N PHE A 604 36.50 15.72 5.34
CA PHE A 604 37.16 16.40 6.44
C PHE A 604 36.17 16.75 7.57
N HIS A 605 35.02 17.36 7.25
CA HIS A 605 34.00 17.67 8.26
C HIS A 605 33.48 16.41 8.95
N ASN A 606 33.29 15.31 8.20
CA ASN A 606 32.94 14.03 8.80
C ASN A 606 34.06 13.46 9.68
N PHE A 607 35.33 13.65 9.33
CA PHE A 607 36.45 13.29 10.18
C PHE A 607 36.41 14.06 11.51
N VAL A 608 36.26 15.39 11.47
CA VAL A 608 36.14 16.23 12.68
C VAL A 608 35.00 15.73 13.57
N LYS A 609 33.81 15.52 13.01
CA LYS A 609 32.66 15.00 13.76
C LYS A 609 32.90 13.60 14.33
N THR A 610 33.63 12.75 13.59
CA THR A 610 33.99 11.40 14.07
C THR A 610 34.91 11.48 15.28
N GLN A 611 35.93 12.35 15.24
CA GLN A 611 36.82 12.59 16.37
C GLN A 611 36.08 13.20 17.57
N LEU A 612 35.24 14.21 17.31
CA LEU A 612 34.46 14.90 18.35
C LEU A 612 33.51 13.94 19.10
N LEU A 613 32.83 13.05 18.37
CA LEU A 613 31.86 12.12 18.94
C LEU A 613 32.51 10.85 19.55
N THR A 614 33.84 10.73 19.56
CA THR A 614 34.53 9.65 20.31
C THR A 614 34.29 9.71 21.81
N ILE A 615 33.83 10.87 22.32
CA ILE A 615 33.43 11.09 23.71
C ILE A 615 32.27 10.19 24.15
N ILE A 616 31.45 9.71 23.20
CA ILE A 616 30.37 8.76 23.46
C ILE A 616 30.96 7.43 23.91
N LYS A 617 30.63 7.02 25.13
CA LYS A 617 31.06 5.76 25.74
C LYS A 617 29.99 4.67 25.57
N PRO A 618 30.37 3.39 25.66
CA PRO A 618 29.41 2.29 25.72
C PRO A 618 28.37 2.52 26.82
N LYS A 619 27.09 2.27 26.50
CA LYS A 619 25.91 2.49 27.36
C LYS A 619 25.46 3.94 27.51
N ASP A 620 26.18 4.91 26.94
CA ASP A 620 25.71 6.30 26.93
C ASP A 620 24.37 6.41 26.20
N ILE A 621 23.65 7.49 26.49
CA ILE A 621 22.46 7.89 25.76
C ILE A 621 22.70 9.28 25.22
N VAL A 622 22.26 9.52 23.99
CA VAL A 622 22.55 10.76 23.26
C VAL A 622 21.25 11.47 22.89
N LEU A 623 21.23 12.78 23.05
CA LEU A 623 20.20 13.65 22.47
C LEU A 623 20.86 14.52 21.40
N ASP A 624 20.36 14.47 20.17
CA ASP A 624 20.77 15.40 19.11
C ASP A 624 19.66 16.43 18.88
N PHE A 625 19.99 17.71 19.03
CA PHE A 625 19.05 18.82 18.98
C PHE A 625 18.67 19.25 17.55
N ALA A 626 19.40 18.79 16.53
CA ALA A 626 19.18 19.12 15.13
C ALA A 626 19.72 17.99 14.24
N VAL A 627 19.05 16.84 14.30
CA VAL A 627 19.57 15.57 13.79
C VAL A 627 19.66 15.51 12.25
N GLY A 628 18.94 16.40 11.58
CA GLY A 628 18.79 16.44 10.13
C GLY A 628 18.39 15.08 9.57
N ARG A 629 18.96 14.73 8.42
CA ARG A 629 18.73 13.43 7.75
C ARG A 629 19.42 12.24 8.43
N GLY A 630 19.85 12.36 9.68
CA GLY A 630 20.64 11.32 10.37
C GLY A 630 22.06 11.17 9.82
N GLY A 631 22.74 12.28 9.48
CA GLY A 631 24.10 12.27 8.94
C GLY A 631 25.16 11.63 9.85
N ASP A 632 24.90 11.60 11.15
CA ASP A 632 25.82 11.14 12.18
C ASP A 632 25.47 9.76 12.78
N LEU A 633 24.52 9.04 12.17
CA LEU A 633 24.08 7.68 12.58
C LEU A 633 25.23 6.78 13.04
N PHE A 634 26.20 6.50 12.16
CA PHE A 634 27.31 5.57 12.48
C PHE A 634 28.27 6.09 13.57
N LYS A 635 28.28 7.40 13.84
CA LYS A 635 29.11 8.01 14.89
C LYS A 635 28.54 7.77 16.27
N TRP A 636 27.24 7.50 16.38
CA TRP A 636 26.58 7.15 17.64
C TRP A 636 26.62 5.66 17.96
N SER A 637 27.33 4.83 17.18
CA SER A 637 27.37 3.36 17.29
C SER A 637 27.77 2.82 18.67
N ARG A 638 28.43 3.63 19.50
CA ARG A 638 28.80 3.27 20.88
C ARG A 638 27.67 3.53 21.89
N ALA A 639 26.70 4.38 21.56
CA ALA A 639 25.57 4.67 22.42
C ALA A 639 24.60 3.49 22.49
N SER A 640 23.88 3.40 23.61
CA SER A 640 22.77 2.46 23.79
C SER A 640 21.44 2.99 23.26
N PHE A 641 21.28 4.32 23.21
CA PHE A 641 20.07 4.98 22.76
C PHE A 641 20.36 6.41 22.25
N VAL A 642 19.68 6.81 21.18
CA VAL A 642 19.70 8.17 20.62
C VAL A 642 18.28 8.71 20.51
N LEU A 643 18.04 9.92 20.99
CA LEU A 643 16.86 10.71 20.64
C LEU A 643 17.31 11.82 19.68
N GLY A 644 16.80 11.83 18.45
CA GLY A 644 17.08 12.86 17.46
C GLY A 644 15.87 13.78 17.26
N VAL A 645 16.09 15.08 17.33
CA VAL A 645 15.07 16.11 17.09
C VAL A 645 15.47 16.91 15.86
N ASP A 646 14.53 17.18 14.95
CA ASP A 646 14.74 18.13 13.85
C ASP A 646 13.49 18.98 13.62
N ILE A 647 13.66 20.22 13.20
CA ILE A 647 12.52 21.12 12.93
C ILE A 647 11.78 20.72 11.64
N ASP A 648 12.50 20.17 10.67
CA ASP A 648 11.95 19.75 9.37
C ASP A 648 11.53 18.27 9.44
N GLU A 649 10.22 18.02 9.31
CA GLU A 649 9.70 16.65 9.31
C GLU A 649 10.25 15.83 8.13
N ASN A 650 10.54 16.47 6.99
CA ASN A 650 11.05 15.78 5.81
C ASN A 650 12.44 15.19 6.07
N ASN A 651 13.27 15.85 6.88
CA ASN A 651 14.54 15.29 7.35
C ASN A 651 14.35 14.00 8.17
N ILE A 652 13.21 13.82 8.82
CA ILE A 652 12.90 12.67 9.66
C ILE A 652 12.23 11.54 8.87
N VAL A 653 11.14 11.84 8.16
CA VAL A 653 10.19 10.82 7.64
C VAL A 653 10.36 10.46 6.18
N ASN A 654 11.15 11.22 5.40
CA ASN A 654 11.30 10.99 3.97
C ASN A 654 11.69 9.55 3.64
N LYS A 655 10.92 8.88 2.77
CA LYS A 655 11.08 7.45 2.44
C LYS A 655 12.36 7.11 1.68
N LYS A 656 13.12 8.10 1.18
CA LYS A 656 14.36 7.88 0.43
C LYS A 656 15.58 8.21 1.26
N TRP A 657 15.60 9.40 1.88
CA TRP A 657 16.82 9.92 2.52
C TRP A 657 16.60 10.42 3.96
N GLY A 658 15.40 10.28 4.51
CA GLY A 658 15.07 10.69 5.87
C GLY A 658 15.83 9.88 6.93
N ALA A 659 15.97 10.45 8.13
CA ALA A 659 16.69 9.83 9.25
C ALA A 659 16.13 8.44 9.60
N CYS A 660 14.80 8.29 9.63
CA CYS A 660 14.15 7.02 9.92
C CYS A 660 14.44 5.95 8.87
N LYS A 661 14.38 6.33 7.59
CA LYS A 661 14.69 5.43 6.46
C LYS A 661 16.13 4.94 6.52
N ARG A 662 17.08 5.87 6.65
CA ARG A 662 18.52 5.55 6.73
C ARG A 662 18.85 4.71 7.96
N TYR A 663 18.19 4.94 9.09
CA TYR A 663 18.33 4.13 10.29
C TYR A 663 17.89 2.67 10.07
N LEU A 664 16.70 2.45 9.48
CA LEU A 664 16.20 1.10 9.19
C LEU A 664 17.09 0.37 8.17
N GLU A 665 17.59 1.07 7.16
CA GLU A 665 18.53 0.50 6.18
C GLU A 665 19.87 0.11 6.83
N ALA A 666 20.45 1.00 7.64
CA ALA A 666 21.67 0.71 8.39
C ALA A 666 21.50 -0.50 9.34
N TRP A 667 20.28 -0.72 9.85
CA TRP A 667 19.96 -1.86 10.71
C TRP A 667 19.92 -3.20 9.94
N LYS A 668 19.47 -3.16 8.68
CA LYS A 668 19.29 -4.32 7.78
C LYS A 668 20.57 -4.80 7.09
N GLN A 669 21.68 -4.07 7.20
CA GLN A 669 22.94 -4.44 6.54
C GLN A 669 23.48 -5.78 7.06
N ASP A 670 23.89 -6.68 6.15
CA ASP A 670 24.45 -7.98 6.53
C ASP A 670 25.87 -7.85 7.10
N ARG A 671 26.70 -6.98 6.50
CA ARG A 671 28.09 -6.75 6.89
C ARG A 671 28.16 -5.53 7.82
N ASN A 672 28.37 -5.79 9.11
CA ASN A 672 28.49 -4.78 10.17
C ASN A 672 27.20 -3.95 10.40
N PRO A 673 26.12 -4.59 10.86
CA PRO A 673 24.87 -3.90 11.05
C PRO A 673 24.91 -2.85 12.18
N TYR A 674 24.17 -1.76 12.00
CA TYR A 674 23.97 -0.78 13.06
C TYR A 674 23.08 -1.36 14.19
N ARG A 675 23.44 -1.10 15.45
CA ARG A 675 22.79 -1.71 16.63
C ARG A 675 22.44 -0.75 17.76
N THR A 676 22.69 0.54 17.59
CA THR A 676 22.26 1.56 18.55
C THR A 676 20.77 1.86 18.34
N ARG A 677 19.98 1.80 19.41
CA ARG A 677 18.56 2.14 19.36
C ARG A 677 18.37 3.64 19.12
N ALA A 678 17.39 4.03 18.31
CA ALA A 678 17.12 5.45 18.08
C ALA A 678 15.62 5.75 17.96
N LEU A 679 15.23 6.95 18.38
CA LEU A 679 13.93 7.55 18.11
C LEU A 679 14.17 8.91 17.45
N PHE A 680 13.39 9.23 16.41
CA PHE A 680 13.47 10.49 15.68
C PHE A 680 12.12 11.19 15.66
N VAL A 681 12.09 12.46 16.01
CA VAL A 681 10.87 13.26 16.19
C VAL A 681 11.02 14.65 15.57
N GLN A 682 9.92 15.20 15.07
CA GLN A 682 9.85 16.59 14.65
C GLN A 682 9.72 17.50 15.88
N GLY A 683 10.58 18.51 15.98
CA GLY A 683 10.45 19.54 17.00
C GLY A 683 11.37 20.73 16.85
N ASN A 684 10.97 21.85 17.48
CA ASN A 684 11.74 23.07 17.52
C ASN A 684 12.58 23.14 18.82
N SER A 685 13.90 23.05 18.69
CA SER A 685 14.84 23.09 19.82
C SER A 685 14.94 24.44 20.53
N THR A 686 14.27 25.50 20.06
CA THR A 686 14.09 26.77 20.79
C THR A 686 12.87 26.77 21.74
N LEU A 687 12.14 25.65 21.80
CA LEU A 687 11.04 25.39 22.72
C LEU A 687 11.39 24.24 23.66
N ARG A 688 10.67 24.07 24.77
CA ARG A 688 11.03 23.09 25.82
C ARG A 688 10.85 21.64 25.37
N ILE A 689 11.95 20.90 25.26
CA ILE A 689 11.96 19.50 24.80
C ILE A 689 11.45 18.55 25.88
N LYS A 690 11.94 18.69 27.12
CA LYS A 690 11.61 17.78 28.23
C LYS A 690 10.10 17.72 28.53
N THR A 691 9.41 18.87 28.46
CA THR A 691 7.95 18.96 28.63
C THR A 691 7.17 18.53 27.38
N GLY A 692 7.86 18.45 26.24
CA GLY A 692 7.30 18.12 24.94
C GLY A 692 6.65 19.30 24.22
N ASP A 693 6.86 20.53 24.67
CA ASP A 693 6.33 21.75 24.02
C ASP A 693 7.07 22.08 22.72
N ALA A 694 8.28 21.54 22.57
CA ALA A 694 9.01 21.55 21.31
C ALA A 694 8.39 20.68 20.21
N MET A 695 7.57 19.69 20.57
CA MET A 695 7.04 18.71 19.62
C MET A 695 5.79 19.26 18.95
N ARG A 696 5.68 19.04 17.64
CA ARG A 696 4.53 19.52 16.87
C ARG A 696 3.29 18.64 17.07
N SER A 697 3.46 17.32 16.98
CA SER A 697 2.34 16.38 17.09
C SER A 697 2.13 15.90 18.53
N LEU A 698 0.87 15.64 18.89
CA LEU A 698 0.53 15.03 20.19
C LEU A 698 1.20 13.66 20.38
N LYS A 699 1.37 12.92 19.29
CA LYS A 699 2.04 11.62 19.26
C LYS A 699 3.52 11.75 19.65
N GLU A 700 4.26 12.65 19.02
CA GLU A 700 5.68 12.86 19.32
C GLU A 700 5.88 13.49 20.70
N LYS A 701 4.96 14.38 21.12
CA LYS A 701 4.91 14.88 22.49
C LYS A 701 4.82 13.74 23.50
N ALA A 702 3.95 12.76 23.27
CA ALA A 702 3.85 11.57 24.12
C ALA A 702 5.13 10.71 24.08
N VAL A 703 5.75 10.53 22.91
CA VAL A 703 7.01 9.79 22.76
C VAL A 703 8.13 10.45 23.59
N VAL A 704 8.34 11.75 23.43
CA VAL A 704 9.40 12.48 24.15
C VAL A 704 9.15 12.47 25.65
N ARG A 705 7.93 12.78 26.09
CA ARG A 705 7.57 12.75 27.52
C ARG A 705 7.73 11.36 28.14
N SER A 706 7.48 10.30 27.38
CA SER A 706 7.75 8.92 27.78
C SER A 706 9.25 8.65 27.97
N VAL A 707 10.10 9.08 27.03
CA VAL A 707 11.57 8.95 27.14
C VAL A 707 12.11 9.66 28.39
N PHE A 708 11.58 10.85 28.69
CA PHE A 708 11.94 11.59 29.91
C PHE A 708 11.26 11.08 31.18
N GLY A 709 10.26 10.20 31.08
CA GLY A 709 9.50 9.67 32.22
C GLY A 709 8.68 10.75 32.94
N VAL A 710 8.24 11.80 32.23
CA VAL A 710 7.44 12.89 32.80
C VAL A 710 6.05 12.41 33.15
N ASP A 711 5.46 11.58 32.30
CA ASP A 711 4.15 10.98 32.52
C ASP A 711 4.27 9.60 33.17
N PRO A 712 3.24 9.13 33.92
CA PRO A 712 3.15 7.74 34.33
C PRO A 712 3.25 6.82 33.13
N LYS A 713 3.96 5.69 33.28
CA LYS A 713 4.17 4.73 32.19
C LYS A 713 2.82 4.23 31.65
N ARG A 714 2.55 4.52 30.38
CA ARG A 714 1.41 4.02 29.62
C ARG A 714 1.92 3.35 28.34
N PRO A 715 1.30 2.27 27.86
CA PRO A 715 1.68 1.66 26.59
C PRO A 715 1.48 2.65 25.44
N LEU A 716 2.57 3.01 24.74
CA LEU A 716 2.51 3.82 23.52
C LEU A 716 2.79 2.96 22.31
N ALA A 717 3.99 2.38 22.28
CA ALA A 717 4.45 1.46 21.25
C ALA A 717 5.70 0.76 21.76
N LYS A 718 5.90 -0.52 21.41
CA LYS A 718 6.98 -1.35 21.99
C LYS A 718 8.36 -0.71 21.86
N GLY A 719 8.68 -0.13 20.71
CA GLY A 719 9.95 0.54 20.43
C GLY A 719 10.16 1.82 21.25
N VAL A 720 9.10 2.49 21.68
CA VAL A 720 9.13 3.65 22.58
C VAL A 720 9.20 3.20 24.05
N ASP A 721 8.38 2.23 24.42
CA ASP A 721 8.18 1.80 25.82
C ASP A 721 9.44 1.20 26.46
N VAL A 722 10.34 0.62 25.64
CA VAL A 722 11.67 0.13 26.08
C VAL A 722 12.65 1.25 26.45
N HIS A 723 12.30 2.51 26.14
CA HIS A 723 13.08 3.70 26.47
C HIS A 723 12.40 4.60 27.52
N TYR A 724 11.29 4.16 28.11
CA TYR A 724 10.58 4.93 29.15
C TYR A 724 11.53 5.34 30.30
N GLY A 725 11.55 6.63 30.61
CA GLY A 725 12.32 7.20 31.71
C GLY A 725 13.84 7.16 31.55
N LYS A 726 14.40 6.71 30.42
CA LYS A 726 15.85 6.67 30.21
C LYS A 726 16.49 8.07 30.28
N GLY A 727 15.78 9.09 29.81
CA GLY A 727 16.22 10.49 29.83
C GLY A 727 15.89 11.24 31.12
N ALA A 728 15.32 10.59 32.15
CA ALA A 728 14.82 11.28 33.35
C ALA A 728 15.91 12.08 34.09
N LYS A 729 17.16 11.58 34.10
CA LYS A 729 18.34 12.22 34.70
C LYS A 729 19.17 13.04 33.69
N GLY A 730 18.63 13.28 32.49
CA GLY A 730 19.36 13.85 31.36
C GLY A 730 20.15 12.80 30.57
N PHE A 731 20.74 13.25 29.48
CA PHE A 731 21.53 12.47 28.52
C PHE A 731 23.03 12.64 28.80
N HIS A 732 23.79 11.56 28.61
CA HIS A 732 25.23 11.56 28.85
C HIS A 732 25.97 12.47 27.86
N VAL A 733 25.48 12.54 26.63
CA VAL A 733 25.97 13.44 25.59
C VAL A 733 24.78 14.12 24.93
N THR A 734 24.83 15.45 24.81
CA THR A 734 23.93 16.23 23.98
C THR A 734 24.73 16.82 22.80
N SER A 735 24.15 16.79 21.60
CA SER A 735 24.86 17.10 20.35
C SER A 735 24.08 18.13 19.52
N ILE A 736 24.80 19.05 18.87
CA ILE A 736 24.27 19.91 17.82
C ILE A 736 25.35 20.20 16.77
N GLN A 737 25.21 19.65 15.57
CA GLN A 737 26.23 19.75 14.52
C GLN A 737 25.77 20.72 13.41
N PHE A 738 26.51 21.80 13.19
CA PHE A 738 26.22 22.82 12.18
C PHE A 738 24.80 23.41 12.25
N ALA A 739 24.27 23.61 13.47
CA ALA A 739 22.92 24.14 13.65
C ALA A 739 22.76 25.10 14.85
N VAL A 740 23.74 25.19 15.75
CA VAL A 740 23.63 26.05 16.94
C VAL A 740 23.47 27.53 16.58
N HIS A 741 24.02 27.94 15.43
CA HIS A 741 23.89 29.30 14.91
C HIS A 741 22.44 29.71 14.66
N TYR A 742 21.51 28.80 14.37
CA TYR A 742 20.10 29.14 14.20
C TYR A 742 19.44 29.62 15.50
N MET A 743 20.05 29.35 16.65
CA MET A 743 19.55 29.74 17.96
C MET A 743 20.01 31.15 18.38
N PHE A 744 20.95 31.76 17.65
CA PHE A 744 21.60 33.05 18.00
C PHE A 744 20.87 34.29 17.42
N GLY A 745 19.64 34.12 16.95
CA GLY A 745 18.86 35.22 16.36
C GLY A 745 18.38 36.25 17.38
N ASN A 746 17.99 35.82 18.58
CA ASN A 746 17.51 36.70 19.66
C ASN A 746 17.67 36.02 21.04
N THR A 747 17.55 36.81 22.11
CA THR A 747 17.73 36.36 23.49
C THR A 747 16.74 35.28 23.91
N ARG A 748 15.48 35.36 23.46
CA ARG A 748 14.43 34.39 23.82
C ARG A 748 14.80 32.99 23.33
N ASP A 749 15.08 32.87 22.04
CA ASP A 749 15.35 31.57 21.41
C ASP A 749 16.65 30.96 21.94
N LEU A 750 17.70 31.77 22.15
CA LEU A 750 18.95 31.31 22.74
C LEU A 750 18.78 30.86 24.20
N SER A 751 18.08 31.64 25.02
CA SER A 751 17.88 31.31 26.44
C SER A 751 17.06 30.04 26.64
N HIS A 752 16.04 29.80 25.82
CA HIS A 752 15.26 28.57 25.81
C HIS A 752 16.09 27.38 25.32
N PHE A 753 16.90 27.56 24.28
CA PHE A 753 17.81 26.52 23.81
C PHE A 753 18.84 26.15 24.89
N LEU A 754 19.47 27.12 25.53
CA LEU A 754 20.41 26.88 26.63
C LEU A 754 19.73 26.21 27.84
N GLN A 755 18.46 26.54 28.10
CA GLN A 755 17.67 25.82 29.09
C GLN A 755 17.47 24.35 28.69
N ASN A 756 17.17 24.05 27.43
CA ASN A 756 17.14 22.67 26.95
C ASN A 756 18.49 21.97 27.13
N VAL A 757 19.60 22.63 26.80
CA VAL A 757 20.97 22.09 26.98
C VAL A 757 21.20 21.75 28.46
N ALA A 758 20.86 22.66 29.37
CA ALA A 758 21.00 22.43 30.81
C ALA A 758 20.11 21.30 31.34
N GLU A 759 18.82 21.28 30.97
CA GLU A 759 17.85 20.31 31.49
C GLU A 759 17.97 18.92 30.88
N CYS A 760 18.43 18.85 29.63
CA CYS A 760 18.57 17.59 28.90
C CYS A 760 19.96 16.98 29.04
N THR A 761 20.99 17.72 29.48
CA THR A 761 22.32 17.13 29.74
C THR A 761 22.40 16.64 31.19
N ALA A 762 22.81 15.39 31.37
CA ALA A 762 23.04 14.81 32.69
C ALA A 762 24.19 15.51 33.41
N MET A 763 24.20 15.44 34.75
CA MET A 763 25.36 15.85 35.54
C MET A 763 26.63 15.12 35.08
N HIS A 764 27.72 15.87 34.89
CA HIS A 764 28.98 15.41 34.29
C HIS A 764 28.90 14.93 32.84
N GLY A 765 27.73 15.04 32.20
CA GLY A 765 27.55 14.83 30.77
C GLY A 765 28.14 15.97 29.94
N TYR A 766 28.20 15.76 28.63
CA TYR A 766 28.85 16.66 27.69
C TYR A 766 27.86 17.24 26.68
N PHE A 767 28.01 18.52 26.38
CA PHE A 767 27.38 19.18 25.26
C PHE A 767 28.43 19.47 24.19
N VAL A 768 28.21 18.95 22.98
CA VAL A 768 29.19 19.00 21.88
C VAL A 768 28.59 19.52 20.59
N GLY A 769 29.39 20.19 19.78
CA GLY A 769 28.91 20.71 18.51
C GLY A 769 29.96 21.32 17.60
N THR A 770 29.50 21.72 16.42
CA THR A 770 30.29 22.42 15.40
C THR A 770 29.48 23.57 14.80
N CYS A 771 30.12 24.68 14.49
CA CYS A 771 29.52 25.79 13.74
C CYS A 771 30.61 26.72 13.20
N TYR A 772 30.20 27.74 12.45
CA TYR A 772 31.09 28.86 12.15
C TYR A 772 31.58 29.54 13.43
N ASP A 773 32.84 29.95 13.41
CA ASP A 773 33.40 30.90 14.35
C ASP A 773 32.95 32.31 13.93
N GLY A 774 32.06 32.90 14.72
CA GLY A 774 31.47 34.20 14.43
C GLY A 774 32.51 35.31 14.29
N MET A 775 33.61 35.26 15.05
CA MET A 775 34.67 36.26 14.95
C MET A 775 35.46 36.13 13.65
N SER A 776 35.75 34.90 13.23
CA SER A 776 36.42 34.63 11.95
C SER A 776 35.59 35.12 10.76
N VAL A 777 34.29 34.83 10.74
CA VAL A 777 33.39 35.28 9.67
C VAL A 777 33.18 36.80 9.72
N PHE A 778 32.98 37.38 10.92
CA PHE A 778 32.87 38.83 11.10
C PHE A 778 34.10 39.56 10.56
N THR A 779 35.30 39.05 10.85
CA THR A 779 36.56 39.62 10.35
C THR A 779 36.63 39.62 8.82
N LYS A 780 36.21 38.52 8.18
CA LYS A 780 36.15 38.42 6.70
C LYS A 780 35.14 39.38 6.06
N LEU A 781 34.08 39.74 6.79
CA LEU A 781 33.01 40.64 6.34
C LEU A 781 33.19 42.09 6.84
N LYS A 782 34.27 42.40 7.56
CA LYS A 782 34.46 43.69 8.23
C LYS A 782 34.46 44.86 7.24
N GLU A 783 35.16 44.69 6.12
CA GLU A 783 35.26 45.69 5.05
C GLU A 783 34.08 45.69 4.08
N LYS A 784 33.10 44.78 4.28
CA LYS A 784 31.93 44.64 3.41
C LYS A 784 30.75 45.47 3.94
N SER A 785 30.01 46.09 3.03
CA SER A 785 28.71 46.72 3.34
C SER A 785 27.60 45.67 3.47
N GLU A 786 26.48 46.01 4.10
CA GLU A 786 25.31 45.13 4.11
C GLU A 786 24.85 44.81 2.67
N GLY A 787 24.48 43.56 2.43
CA GLY A 787 24.10 43.03 1.12
C GLY A 787 25.27 42.52 0.28
N GLU A 788 26.50 42.95 0.58
CA GLU A 788 27.71 42.46 -0.11
C GLU A 788 28.09 41.03 0.29
N THR A 789 28.80 40.36 -0.60
CA THR A 789 29.19 38.96 -0.45
C THR A 789 30.70 38.78 -0.33
N TYR A 790 31.09 37.85 0.52
CA TYR A 790 32.38 37.18 0.50
C TYR A 790 32.27 35.92 -0.35
N VAL A 791 33.08 35.83 -1.42
CA VAL A 791 33.03 34.73 -2.37
C VAL A 791 34.23 33.82 -2.15
N ILE A 792 33.97 32.55 -1.86
CA ILE A 792 34.95 31.47 -1.90
C ILE A 792 34.72 30.75 -3.24
N PRO A 793 35.60 30.97 -4.25
CA PRO A 793 35.38 30.50 -5.60
C PRO A 793 35.02 29.02 -5.67
N ASP A 794 34.02 28.70 -6.50
CA ASP A 794 33.51 27.34 -6.73
C ASP A 794 32.93 26.57 -5.53
N ILE A 795 32.84 27.18 -4.35
CA ILE A 795 32.40 26.48 -3.12
C ILE A 795 31.25 27.18 -2.40
N CYS A 796 31.41 28.45 -2.01
CA CYS A 796 30.46 29.12 -1.12
C CYS A 796 30.46 30.64 -1.29
N THR A 797 29.30 31.25 -1.12
CA THR A 797 29.18 32.71 -0.92
C THR A 797 28.54 33.01 0.42
N ILE A 798 29.12 33.93 1.18
CA ILE A 798 28.61 34.41 2.46
C ILE A 798 28.21 35.89 2.30
N ARG A 799 26.93 36.20 2.43
CA ARG A 799 26.38 37.54 2.36
C ARG A 799 26.27 38.17 3.75
N LYS A 800 26.73 39.41 3.89
CA LYS A 800 26.50 40.20 5.11
C LYS A 800 25.05 40.70 5.14
N LYS A 801 24.31 40.42 6.21
CA LYS A 801 22.91 40.91 6.41
C LYS A 801 22.76 41.65 7.76
N TYR A 802 23.83 42.36 8.15
CA TYR A 802 23.86 43.20 9.35
C TYR A 802 24.68 44.46 9.09
N ASN A 803 24.37 45.53 9.82
CA ASN A 803 25.00 46.86 9.69
C ASN A 803 25.98 47.21 10.83
N HIS A 804 26.18 46.33 11.80
CA HIS A 804 27.09 46.58 12.92
C HIS A 804 28.55 46.70 12.45
N MET A 805 29.24 47.73 12.95
CA MET A 805 30.68 47.97 12.67
C MET A 805 31.60 47.28 13.68
N ASP A 806 31.10 47.05 14.90
CA ASP A 806 31.80 46.35 15.99
C ASP A 806 30.84 45.34 16.65
N ALA A 807 31.43 44.35 17.33
CA ALA A 807 30.69 43.33 18.07
C ALA A 807 31.19 43.33 19.53
N ASP A 808 30.39 43.88 20.43
CA ASP A 808 30.64 43.76 21.87
C ASP A 808 30.26 42.35 22.33
N MET A 809 31.10 41.71 23.17
CA MET A 809 30.87 40.33 23.63
C MET A 809 29.80 40.25 24.74
N ASN A 810 28.61 40.79 24.45
CA ASN A 810 27.41 40.77 25.29
C ASN A 810 26.16 40.44 24.45
N ASP A 811 24.97 40.60 25.02
CA ASP A 811 23.70 40.29 24.36
C ASP A 811 23.47 41.08 23.07
N SER A 812 24.15 42.21 22.88
CA SER A 812 24.13 42.97 21.62
C SER A 812 24.80 42.26 20.45
N CYS A 813 25.55 41.16 20.65
CA CYS A 813 26.13 40.37 19.55
C CYS A 813 25.17 39.31 18.97
N LEU A 814 23.91 39.26 19.44
CA LEU A 814 22.86 38.43 18.85
C LEU A 814 22.28 39.06 17.59
N GLY A 815 21.71 38.23 16.71
CA GLY A 815 21.03 38.72 15.50
C GLY A 815 21.96 39.12 14.33
N PHE A 816 23.27 38.90 14.45
CA PHE A 816 24.26 39.13 13.37
C PHE A 816 24.05 38.11 12.24
N LYS A 817 23.10 38.43 11.35
CA LYS A 817 22.63 37.53 10.28
C LYS A 817 23.57 37.51 9.08
N ILE A 818 23.82 36.32 8.55
CA ILE A 818 24.52 36.10 7.29
C ILE A 818 23.69 35.22 6.35
N GLY A 819 23.82 35.43 5.04
CA GLY A 819 23.26 34.53 4.03
C GLY A 819 24.33 33.59 3.49
N VAL A 820 24.22 32.29 3.72
CA VAL A 820 25.20 31.28 3.29
C VAL A 820 24.64 30.49 2.11
N LYS A 821 25.32 30.55 0.96
CA LYS A 821 24.98 29.77 -0.24
C LYS A 821 26.16 28.89 -0.62
N GLN A 822 26.08 27.62 -0.27
CA GLN A 822 27.06 26.62 -0.71
C GLN A 822 26.63 26.03 -2.04
N LYS A 823 27.58 25.86 -2.98
CA LYS A 823 27.33 25.26 -4.31
C LYS A 823 26.69 23.87 -4.19
N SER A 824 27.09 23.10 -3.17
CA SER A 824 26.53 21.78 -2.92
C SER A 824 25.07 21.80 -2.45
N ILE A 825 24.61 22.89 -1.82
CA ILE A 825 23.26 23.00 -1.25
C ILE A 825 22.29 23.70 -2.23
N GLY A 826 22.81 24.61 -3.06
CA GLY A 826 22.05 25.27 -4.14
C GLY A 826 21.32 26.54 -3.70
N SER A 827 20.64 26.53 -2.55
CA SER A 827 19.93 27.70 -1.99
C SER A 827 20.77 28.49 -0.97
N GLU A 828 20.45 29.79 -0.82
CA GLU A 828 20.99 30.65 0.25
C GLU A 828 20.16 30.44 1.53
N HIS A 829 20.83 30.20 2.65
CA HIS A 829 20.21 30.02 3.97
C HIS A 829 20.63 31.14 4.93
N ASP A 830 19.70 31.59 5.77
CA ASP A 830 20.00 32.57 6.82
C ASP A 830 20.58 31.86 8.06
N GLU A 831 21.77 32.27 8.47
CA GLU A 831 22.45 31.82 9.70
C GLU A 831 22.81 33.03 10.56
N PHE A 832 23.15 32.83 11.84
CA PHE A 832 23.63 33.89 12.74
C PHE A 832 25.07 33.63 13.22
N LEU A 833 25.84 34.70 13.42
CA LEU A 833 27.21 34.57 13.91
C LEU A 833 27.25 34.13 15.39
N VAL A 834 28.08 33.14 15.69
CA VAL A 834 28.29 32.61 17.05
C VAL A 834 29.62 33.12 17.60
N PHE A 835 29.56 34.08 18.50
CA PHE A 835 30.75 34.63 19.15
C PHE A 835 31.11 33.81 20.40
N PHE A 836 32.17 33.02 20.30
CA PHE A 836 32.57 32.07 21.34
C PHE A 836 32.84 32.68 22.73
N PRO A 837 33.48 33.86 22.88
CA PRO A 837 33.63 34.48 24.20
C PRO A 837 32.31 34.71 24.93
N TYR A 838 31.28 35.13 24.18
CA TYR A 838 29.92 35.28 24.73
C TYR A 838 29.27 33.92 25.01
N PHE A 839 29.39 32.99 24.07
CA PHE A 839 28.81 31.65 24.21
C PHE A 839 29.37 30.88 25.40
N VAL A 840 30.69 30.90 25.63
CA VAL A 840 31.35 30.26 26.78
C VAL A 840 30.81 30.84 28.09
N ARG A 841 30.71 32.17 28.21
CA ARG A 841 30.14 32.82 29.39
C ARG A 841 28.70 32.36 29.66
N LEU A 842 27.85 32.30 28.64
CA LEU A 842 26.49 31.80 28.78
C LEU A 842 26.48 30.32 29.22
N MET A 843 27.34 29.48 28.66
CA MET A 843 27.45 28.09 29.10
C MET A 843 27.82 27.97 30.59
N GLU A 844 28.71 28.82 31.10
CA GLU A 844 29.07 28.90 32.53
C GLU A 844 27.89 29.33 33.43
N GLU A 845 27.10 30.31 32.97
CA GLU A 845 25.87 30.76 33.64
C GLU A 845 24.84 29.62 33.74
N TYR A 846 24.78 28.75 32.73
CA TYR A 846 23.90 27.58 32.67
C TYR A 846 24.53 26.30 33.29
N GLY A 847 25.68 26.42 33.96
CA GLY A 847 26.26 25.37 34.79
C GLY A 847 27.25 24.44 34.09
N PHE A 848 27.79 24.85 32.94
CA PHE A 848 28.78 24.11 32.19
C PHE A 848 30.18 24.72 32.32
N GLU A 849 31.20 23.91 32.07
CA GLU A 849 32.60 24.32 31.98
C GLU A 849 33.11 24.03 30.57
N GLU A 850 33.90 24.93 29.99
CA GLU A 850 34.58 24.70 28.71
C GLU A 850 35.66 23.63 28.89
N ILE A 851 35.56 22.54 28.11
CA ILE A 851 36.60 21.52 28.04
C ILE A 851 37.52 21.78 26.85
N GLU A 852 36.92 22.09 25.70
CA GLU A 852 37.68 22.38 24.49
C GLU A 852 36.87 23.25 23.54
N THR A 853 37.49 24.28 22.98
CA THR A 853 37.05 24.94 21.74
C THR A 853 38.19 24.90 20.71
N LYS A 854 38.02 24.13 19.63
CA LYS A 854 39.10 23.83 18.66
C LYS A 854 38.71 24.30 17.25
N PRO A 855 39.46 25.25 16.64
CA PRO A 855 39.28 25.62 15.24
C PRO A 855 39.52 24.43 14.29
N PHE A 856 38.78 24.36 13.19
CA PHE A 856 38.93 23.30 12.19
C PHE A 856 40.32 23.26 11.56
N GLN A 857 41.03 24.38 11.48
CA GLN A 857 42.43 24.41 11.02
C GLN A 857 43.33 23.44 11.81
N ARG A 858 43.17 23.35 13.14
CA ARG A 858 43.95 22.42 13.97
C ARG A 858 43.58 20.96 13.73
N TRP A 859 42.30 20.69 13.40
CA TRP A 859 41.89 19.33 13.03
C TRP A 859 42.44 18.89 11.67
N TYR A 860 42.69 19.85 10.77
CA TYR A 860 43.23 19.56 9.44
C TYR A 860 44.68 19.08 9.49
N GLU A 861 45.46 19.63 10.43
CA GLU A 861 46.83 19.18 10.74
C GLU A 861 46.85 17.68 11.08
N ASP A 862 45.81 17.19 11.78
CA ASP A 862 45.65 15.79 12.18
C ASP A 862 45.07 14.87 11.08
N TRP A 863 44.46 15.43 10.02
CA TRP A 863 43.68 14.66 9.05
C TRP A 863 44.52 13.92 8.00
N GLY A 864 45.70 14.46 7.66
CA GLY A 864 46.67 13.83 6.75
C GLY A 864 46.25 13.72 5.28
N LYS A 865 45.16 14.38 4.86
CA LYS A 865 44.69 14.44 3.46
C LYS A 865 44.65 15.88 2.95
N LYS A 866 44.60 16.06 1.63
CA LYS A 866 44.60 17.39 0.99
C LYS A 866 43.19 17.89 0.70
N MET A 867 42.95 19.16 1.02
CA MET A 867 41.82 19.97 0.53
C MET A 867 42.34 21.07 -0.40
N THR A 868 41.51 21.49 -1.36
CA THR A 868 41.79 22.69 -2.17
C THR A 868 41.83 23.95 -1.31
N ALA A 869 42.40 25.04 -1.83
CA ALA A 869 42.50 26.30 -1.08
C ALA A 869 41.12 26.84 -0.65
N GLY A 870 40.12 26.77 -1.52
CA GLY A 870 38.75 27.17 -1.17
C GLY A 870 38.12 26.26 -0.11
N GLU A 871 38.34 24.94 -0.17
CA GLU A 871 37.80 24.00 0.82
C GLU A 871 38.41 24.23 2.21
N GLN A 872 39.72 24.54 2.25
CA GLN A 872 40.41 24.97 3.46
C GLN A 872 39.83 26.27 3.99
N GLU A 873 39.70 27.27 3.12
CA GLU A 873 39.18 28.58 3.48
C GLU A 873 37.78 28.49 4.12
N LEU A 874 36.84 27.78 3.51
CA LEU A 874 35.51 27.57 4.09
C LEU A 874 35.58 26.75 5.39
N SER A 875 36.39 25.68 5.41
CA SER A 875 36.50 24.81 6.58
C SER A 875 37.06 25.54 7.79
N PHE A 876 38.07 26.38 7.62
CA PHE A 876 38.78 27.06 8.71
C PHE A 876 37.98 28.20 9.33
N LEU A 877 36.85 28.59 8.71
CA LEU A 877 35.83 29.42 9.35
C LEU A 877 35.05 28.66 10.43
N ASN A 878 35.20 27.34 10.56
CA ASN A 878 34.46 26.54 11.54
C ASN A 878 35.27 26.23 12.80
N ARG A 879 34.54 25.98 13.88
CA ARG A 879 35.06 25.59 15.20
C ARG A 879 34.22 24.45 15.77
N SER A 880 34.87 23.53 16.47
CA SER A 880 34.21 22.52 17.33
C SER A 880 34.27 22.94 18.79
N PHE A 881 33.32 22.48 19.59
CA PHE A 881 33.29 22.76 21.03
C PHE A 881 32.82 21.55 21.85
N ILE A 882 33.32 21.50 23.09
CA ILE A 882 32.95 20.53 24.12
C ILE A 882 32.79 21.29 25.44
N PHE A 883 31.59 21.22 26.01
CA PHE A 883 31.27 21.72 27.34
C PHE A 883 30.87 20.56 28.26
N GLN A 884 31.24 20.58 29.53
CA GLN A 884 30.81 19.58 30.51
C GLN A 884 29.91 20.19 31.57
N LYS A 885 28.78 19.55 31.88
CA LYS A 885 27.88 20.01 32.94
C LYS A 885 28.52 19.75 34.31
N LYS A 886 28.74 20.80 35.11
CA LYS A 886 29.38 20.71 36.44
C LYS A 886 28.43 20.97 37.60
N ARG A 887 27.36 21.75 37.38
CA ARG A 887 26.36 22.08 38.40
C ARG A 887 24.97 22.14 37.81
N GLU A 888 23.96 21.86 38.63
CA GLU A 888 22.58 22.18 38.31
C GLU A 888 22.34 23.66 38.52
N VAL A 889 21.66 24.30 37.58
CA VAL A 889 21.20 25.69 37.71
C VAL A 889 19.68 25.64 37.79
N PHE A 890 19.14 25.92 38.98
CA PHE A 890 17.70 26.10 39.14
C PHE A 890 17.31 27.46 38.54
N LEU A 891 16.96 27.44 37.25
CA LEU A 891 16.37 28.59 36.60
C LEU A 891 14.94 28.75 37.15
N ALA A 892 14.75 29.73 38.03
CA ALA A 892 13.41 30.18 38.38
C ALA A 892 12.72 30.55 37.06
N THR A 893 11.62 29.88 36.73
CA THR A 893 10.76 30.21 35.61
C THR A 893 10.29 31.66 35.77
N LYS A 894 11.01 32.61 35.19
CA LYS A 894 10.43 33.92 34.88
C LYS A 894 9.43 33.66 33.76
N GLU A 895 8.19 33.36 34.15
CA GLU A 895 7.04 33.50 33.27
C GLU A 895 7.03 34.96 32.79
N TYR A 896 7.56 35.19 31.59
CA TYR A 896 7.25 36.42 30.87
C TYR A 896 5.79 36.31 30.46
N TYR A 897 4.89 36.82 31.30
CA TYR A 897 3.56 37.22 30.87
C TYR A 897 3.75 38.29 29.79
N ILE A 898 3.66 37.87 28.54
CA ILE A 898 3.36 38.77 27.44
C ILE A 898 1.91 39.20 27.70
N ALA A 899 1.71 40.49 27.99
CA ALA A 899 0.39 41.07 28.05
C ALA A 899 -0.32 40.81 26.70
N ILE A 900 -1.55 40.30 26.82
CA ILE A 900 -2.47 39.91 25.73
C ILE A 900 -2.65 41.03 24.72
#